data_AF-A0A955A2F7-F1
#
_entry.id   AF-A0A955A2F7-F1
#
_cell.length_a   1.000
_cell.length_b   1.000
_cell.length_c   1.000
_cell.angle_alpha   90.00
_cell.angle_beta   90.00
_cell.angle_gamma   90.00
#
_symmetry.space_group_name_H-M   'P 1'
#
loop_
_entity.id
_entity.type
_entity.pdbx_description
1 polymer ?
#
loop_
_entity_poly.entity_id
_entity_poly.type
_entity_poly.pdbx_seq_one_letter_code
_entity_poly.pdbx_strand_id
1 'polypeptide(L)'
;MATLRIFNLAKELGVSSKAIVAKCQAEGIPESIVKNHMSTVSAGLEASIRQWFTAGPDEESSTLEVAEKVDLKKVSVRRPSKKAASGSDSDDDSDDADAKTATAVADAPPRPAPILAPRPTVVSIGAAPAQPKPTQSTEEDAGPVDQVIRPFEKIASADELAANPNTSQPTTPTAPRPQPVKPAPVNVPRRPDTIKPVAIKHEAPKPVKLSGPKVVRVEAAEPVAPPRRRGPSDSPGGSDFGSGPGGPATRRDRRTDREEDARKRGPQTGRGAGVPSRRSGRADELTAFRQGWSEQDLAERQARLARAGGFMKKHRKSMKTSTGSTERQIMPVERGGVVKITEPFTIKDLSAATGVKGAEIVKKLFMQGIPATINSGIDVEHAQEIMMEYDIELEVVEAKSAEQVVEEQAKSRDRIDERPRGPVVTIMGHVDHGKTSLLDKIRQANVAAGEAGGITQATSAFRVPVKANDADRQVVFIDTPGHEAFTEMRSRGANVTDIVVLVVAADDGVMPQTVESIAHAKAAGVPIVVALNKIDKPEATENKIQEIYGQLAQRDLNPIPWGGDIEIVKTSAHTGEGIQELLDTLDLQAELLELKADFDGAAQGSVIEASHKEGRGAVATILVQEGKLKVGDFIVAGRAFGRVRDITDDKGNRIKDVLPPSPVAISGLDELPDAGDAFYIVDTLKKAQEAAEQRRDRERELQLAQPKVTLDTLFGKMAEQELKEILVVVKADVQGSVDVLRNEIEKVSGDEVKVRVLHAAVGGITESDVVLAEASKAIIVGFNVIPSGKARSLAENKGVEIRTYDVIYHITEDIHKAAEGLLEPELRQEILGHAEVREVFRISKVGSIAGCYVTDGVVQRDALIRVTRGDIVIENDRRLAQLKRFKDDAKEVRANMECGMKIDGYDDIKTGDILECYKQVEIKRKL
;
A
#
# COMPACT_ATOMS: atom_id res chain seq x y z
N MET A 1 -7.53 -43.83 13.64
CA MET A 1 -6.27 -44.08 14.37
C MET A 1 -5.42 -45.02 13.53
N ALA A 2 -4.32 -44.55 12.95
CA ALA A 2 -3.37 -45.42 12.25
C ALA A 2 -2.28 -45.88 13.23
N THR A 3 -1.82 -47.12 13.14
CA THR A 3 -0.74 -47.66 13.98
C THR A 3 0.59 -47.51 13.26
N LEU A 4 1.49 -46.63 13.73
CA LEU A 4 2.84 -46.52 13.17
C LEU A 4 3.67 -47.79 13.45
N ARG A 5 4.72 -48.00 12.66
CA ARG A 5 5.74 -49.04 12.92
C ARG A 5 6.95 -48.43 13.63
N ILE A 6 7.58 -49.22 14.50
CA ILE A 6 8.77 -48.80 15.26
C ILE A 6 9.89 -48.30 14.33
N PHE A 7 10.06 -48.89 13.14
CA PHE A 7 11.02 -48.42 12.14
C PHE A 7 10.77 -46.98 11.65
N ASN A 8 9.50 -46.59 11.46
CA ASN A 8 9.15 -45.23 11.05
C ASN A 8 9.37 -44.26 12.23
N LEU A 9 8.90 -44.64 13.42
CA LEU A 9 9.05 -43.85 14.65
C LEU A 9 10.54 -43.63 15.01
N ALA A 10 11.38 -44.65 14.80
CA ALA A 10 12.82 -44.58 14.92
C ALA A 10 13.44 -43.59 13.92
N LYS A 11 12.97 -43.59 12.66
CA LYS A 11 13.43 -42.65 11.64
C LYS A 11 12.99 -41.21 11.93
N GLU A 12 11.79 -41.01 12.48
CA GLU A 12 11.30 -39.69 12.93
C GLU A 12 12.09 -39.15 14.14
N LEU A 13 12.43 -40.01 15.11
CA LEU A 13 13.19 -39.64 16.31
C LEU A 13 14.72 -39.60 16.09
N GLY A 14 15.23 -40.01 14.92
CA GLY A 14 16.67 -40.12 14.64
C GLY A 14 17.41 -41.25 15.41
N VAL A 15 16.70 -42.02 16.24
CA VAL A 15 17.26 -43.07 17.11
C VAL A 15 17.25 -44.43 16.40
N SER A 16 18.27 -45.28 16.62
CA SER A 16 18.28 -46.62 16.03
C SER A 16 17.06 -47.46 16.50
N SER A 17 16.38 -48.15 15.57
CA SER A 17 15.18 -48.93 15.91
C SER A 17 15.45 -50.06 16.92
N LYS A 18 16.71 -50.53 17.01
CA LYS A 18 17.15 -51.51 18.01
C LYS A 18 17.16 -50.93 19.43
N ALA A 19 17.54 -49.66 19.60
CA ALA A 19 17.52 -49.00 20.91
C ALA A 19 16.08 -48.78 21.41
N ILE A 20 15.15 -48.42 20.52
CA ILE A 20 13.72 -48.31 20.88
C ILE A 20 13.15 -49.66 21.33
N VAL A 21 13.39 -50.74 20.58
CA VAL A 21 12.98 -52.10 20.98
C VAL A 21 13.58 -52.50 22.33
N ALA A 22 14.89 -52.26 22.53
CA ALA A 22 15.56 -52.59 23.79
C ALA A 22 15.01 -51.81 24.99
N LYS A 23 14.73 -50.50 24.85
CA LYS A 23 14.12 -49.70 25.93
C LYS A 23 12.70 -50.16 26.24
N CYS A 24 11.89 -50.50 25.22
CA CYS A 24 10.57 -51.10 25.45
C CYS A 24 10.64 -52.41 26.25
N GLN A 25 11.63 -53.26 25.98
CA GLN A 25 11.83 -54.52 26.73
C GLN A 25 12.34 -54.27 28.16
N ALA A 26 13.20 -53.26 28.37
CA ALA A 26 13.66 -52.87 29.70
C ALA A 26 12.53 -52.32 30.59
N GLU A 27 11.60 -51.55 30.00
CA GLU A 27 10.38 -51.04 30.63
C GLU A 27 9.27 -52.12 30.77
N GLY A 28 9.62 -53.41 30.63
CA GLY A 28 8.73 -54.55 30.90
C GLY A 28 7.65 -54.83 29.84
N ILE A 29 7.70 -54.19 28.67
CA ILE A 29 6.71 -54.42 27.60
C ILE A 29 6.94 -55.81 26.98
N PRO A 30 5.94 -56.71 26.94
CA PRO A 30 6.15 -58.10 26.51
C PRO A 30 6.45 -58.21 25.01
N GLU A 31 7.33 -59.16 24.67
CA GLU A 31 7.79 -59.43 23.29
C GLU A 31 6.67 -59.82 22.31
N SER A 32 5.48 -60.17 22.82
CA SER A 32 4.28 -60.41 22.00
C SER A 32 3.73 -59.13 21.35
N ILE A 33 4.05 -57.95 21.88
CA ILE A 33 3.63 -56.64 21.36
C ILE A 33 4.76 -55.99 20.58
N VAL A 34 5.98 -55.99 21.15
CA VAL A 34 7.18 -55.40 20.54
C VAL A 34 8.23 -56.49 20.32
N LYS A 35 8.19 -57.13 19.13
CA LYS A 35 9.06 -58.26 18.80
C LYS A 35 10.28 -57.88 17.95
N ASN A 36 10.13 -56.86 17.10
CA ASN A 36 11.19 -56.37 16.20
C ASN A 36 10.84 -54.97 15.66
N HIS A 37 11.76 -54.30 14.97
CA HIS A 37 11.59 -52.96 14.39
C HIS A 37 10.38 -52.81 13.43
N MET A 38 9.86 -53.91 12.86
CA MET A 38 8.66 -53.88 12.01
C MET A 38 7.32 -53.98 12.77
N SER A 39 7.34 -54.09 14.09
CA SER A 39 6.13 -54.16 14.92
C SER A 39 5.33 -52.85 14.83
N THR A 40 4.01 -52.95 14.79
CA THR A 40 3.07 -51.82 14.83
C THR A 40 2.71 -51.46 16.27
N VAL A 41 2.73 -50.17 16.59
CA VAL A 41 2.53 -49.62 17.93
C VAL A 41 1.17 -48.92 18.02
N SER A 42 0.54 -48.98 19.19
CA SER A 42 -0.65 -48.18 19.52
C SER A 42 -0.26 -46.74 19.91
N ALA A 43 -1.04 -45.75 19.50
CA ALA A 43 -0.73 -44.32 19.69
C ALA A 43 -0.34 -43.89 21.12
N GLY A 44 -0.87 -44.53 22.18
CA GLY A 44 -0.46 -44.24 23.56
C GLY A 44 0.98 -44.68 23.87
N LEU A 45 1.33 -45.92 23.51
CA LEU A 45 2.68 -46.48 23.65
C LEU A 45 3.68 -45.75 22.73
N GLU A 46 3.22 -45.30 21.55
CA GLU A 46 3.99 -44.40 20.67
C GLU A 46 4.33 -43.08 21.36
N ALA A 47 3.37 -42.44 22.04
CA ALA A 47 3.61 -41.20 22.79
C ALA A 47 4.61 -41.40 23.94
N SER A 48 4.52 -42.52 24.67
CA SER A 48 5.52 -42.89 25.69
C SER A 48 6.92 -43.10 25.10
N ILE A 49 7.04 -43.76 23.94
CA ILE A 49 8.33 -43.89 23.24
C ILE A 49 8.88 -42.52 22.81
N ARG A 50 8.04 -41.61 22.30
CA ARG A 50 8.47 -40.24 21.97
C ARG A 50 9.00 -39.55 23.24
N GLN A 51 8.26 -39.55 24.35
CA GLN A 51 8.72 -38.99 25.63
C GLN A 51 10.05 -39.59 26.10
N TRP A 52 10.22 -40.91 26.03
CA TRP A 52 11.45 -41.62 26.44
C TRP A 52 12.71 -41.33 25.61
N PHE A 53 12.58 -40.70 24.45
CA PHE A 53 13.69 -40.44 23.52
C PHE A 53 13.77 -38.98 23.01
N THR A 54 12.77 -38.15 23.29
CA THR A 54 12.80 -36.69 23.08
C THR A 54 13.36 -35.93 24.29
N ALA A 55 13.38 -36.54 25.48
CA ALA A 55 14.15 -36.04 26.62
C ALA A 55 15.66 -36.19 26.36
N GLY A 56 16.33 -35.07 26.05
CA GLY A 56 17.78 -34.99 25.85
C GLY A 56 18.59 -35.07 27.16
N PRO A 57 19.91 -35.31 27.09
CA PRO A 57 20.73 -35.72 28.23
C PRO A 57 21.28 -34.57 29.10
N ASP A 58 20.62 -33.40 29.13
CA ASP A 58 21.23 -32.15 29.65
C ASP A 58 20.64 -31.61 30.97
N GLU A 59 19.64 -32.25 31.58
CA GLU A 59 19.14 -31.89 32.92
C GLU A 59 18.95 -33.11 33.86
N GLU A 60 20.05 -33.68 34.37
CA GLU A 60 20.02 -34.36 35.68
C GLU A 60 21.43 -34.49 36.32
N SER A 61 21.91 -33.44 37.01
CA SER A 61 23.04 -33.61 37.95
C SER A 61 23.06 -32.57 39.09
N SER A 62 22.57 -32.96 40.26
CA SER A 62 23.04 -32.38 41.53
C SER A 62 22.96 -33.39 42.68
N THR A 63 24.01 -33.37 43.52
CA THR A 63 24.18 -34.10 44.80
C THR A 63 24.05 -35.65 44.84
N LEU A 64 25.22 -36.32 44.89
CA LEU A 64 25.66 -37.32 45.91
C LEU A 64 24.79 -38.60 46.12
N GLU A 65 25.28 -39.85 46.09
CA GLU A 65 26.52 -40.42 46.70
C GLU A 65 27.07 -41.73 46.05
N VAL A 66 28.39 -41.97 46.20
CA VAL A 66 29.13 -43.25 46.40
C VAL A 66 28.91 -44.48 45.47
N ALA A 67 29.97 -44.87 44.74
CA ALA A 67 30.44 -46.28 44.52
C ALA A 67 31.85 -46.34 43.85
N GLU A 68 32.47 -47.52 43.74
CA GLU A 68 33.92 -47.69 43.45
C GLU A 68 34.30 -48.34 42.08
N LYS A 69 35.24 -47.69 41.37
CA LYS A 69 36.56 -48.16 40.86
C LYS A 69 36.82 -49.58 40.27
N VAL A 70 37.79 -49.62 39.33
CA VAL A 70 38.72 -50.75 38.95
C VAL A 70 38.12 -51.86 38.02
N ASP A 71 38.79 -52.41 36.97
CA ASP A 71 40.23 -52.39 36.56
C ASP A 71 40.55 -52.30 35.03
N LEU A 72 41.85 -52.10 34.78
CA LEU A 72 42.73 -51.87 33.61
C LEU A 72 42.73 -52.74 32.30
N LYS A 73 43.44 -52.16 31.29
CA LYS A 73 44.23 -52.75 30.14
C LYS A 73 43.44 -53.08 28.83
N LYS A 74 44.02 -53.01 27.59
CA LYS A 74 45.44 -52.94 27.14
C LYS A 74 45.62 -52.40 25.68
N VAL A 75 46.74 -51.67 25.43
CA VAL A 75 47.62 -51.69 24.20
C VAL A 75 47.19 -51.14 22.81
N SER A 76 47.90 -50.06 22.38
CA SER A 76 48.49 -49.68 21.05
C SER A 76 47.60 -49.65 19.76
N VAL A 77 47.95 -49.03 18.60
CA VAL A 77 49.23 -48.77 17.89
C VAL A 77 49.36 -47.30 17.36
N ARG A 78 50.56 -46.88 16.91
CA ARG A 78 50.93 -45.55 16.39
C ARG A 78 51.15 -45.49 14.86
N ARG A 79 50.95 -44.28 14.27
CA ARG A 79 51.73 -43.69 13.13
C ARG A 79 51.62 -44.41 11.76
N PRO A 80 52.31 -43.98 10.66
CA PRO A 80 53.22 -42.80 10.41
C PRO A 80 52.72 -41.87 9.26
N SER A 81 53.39 -40.81 8.74
CA SER A 81 54.46 -39.84 9.14
C SER A 81 54.42 -38.64 8.12
N LYS A 82 55.33 -37.66 7.95
CA LYS A 82 56.76 -37.46 8.30
C LYS A 82 57.13 -35.94 8.48
N LYS A 83 58.37 -35.56 8.14
CA LYS A 83 59.09 -34.27 8.24
C LYS A 83 59.48 -33.77 6.81
N ALA A 84 59.77 -32.49 6.50
CA ALA A 84 60.70 -31.48 7.07
C ALA A 84 62.21 -31.85 6.90
N ALA A 85 63.21 -30.95 6.78
CA ALA A 85 63.32 -29.47 6.91
C ALA A 85 64.61 -28.92 6.21
N SER A 86 64.84 -27.58 6.23
CA SER A 86 66.14 -26.84 5.99
C SER A 86 66.85 -26.98 4.62
N GLY A 87 67.68 -26.04 4.14
CA GLY A 87 68.09 -24.69 4.62
C GLY A 87 69.39 -24.20 3.92
N SER A 88 69.72 -22.90 4.05
CA SER A 88 70.96 -22.17 3.65
C SER A 88 71.44 -22.19 2.17
N ASP A 89 71.61 -20.97 1.61
CA ASP A 89 72.79 -20.37 0.96
C ASP A 89 73.66 -21.22 -0.03
N SER A 90 74.17 -20.74 -1.18
CA SER A 90 73.99 -19.53 -2.04
C SER A 90 74.70 -19.80 -3.41
N ASP A 91 75.14 -18.92 -4.34
CA ASP A 91 75.26 -17.45 -4.51
C ASP A 91 75.49 -17.09 -6.03
N ASP A 92 75.77 -15.80 -6.33
CA ASP A 92 76.51 -15.20 -7.48
C ASP A 92 75.91 -14.97 -8.91
N ASP A 93 76.34 -13.81 -9.47
CA ASP A 93 76.46 -13.28 -10.85
C ASP A 93 75.25 -12.91 -11.78
N SER A 94 74.95 -11.59 -11.78
CA SER A 94 74.85 -10.59 -12.89
C SER A 94 74.02 -10.84 -14.19
N ASP A 95 73.47 -9.84 -14.91
CA ASP A 95 73.69 -8.38 -14.99
C ASP A 95 72.38 -7.54 -15.19
N ASP A 96 72.44 -6.29 -14.70
CA ASP A 96 71.84 -4.98 -15.12
C ASP A 96 70.66 -4.85 -16.14
N ALA A 97 69.79 -3.82 -16.10
CA ALA A 97 69.84 -2.55 -15.34
C ALA A 97 68.46 -1.90 -15.03
N ASP A 98 68.40 -1.25 -13.86
CA ASP A 98 67.77 0.04 -13.49
C ASP A 98 66.27 0.39 -13.83
N ALA A 99 65.51 1.10 -12.97
CA ALA A 99 65.91 1.79 -11.74
C ALA A 99 64.77 2.07 -10.72
N LYS A 100 65.05 1.73 -9.43
CA LYS A 100 64.78 2.54 -8.20
C LYS A 100 63.28 2.77 -7.82
N THR A 101 62.81 2.81 -6.56
CA THR A 101 63.45 2.80 -5.21
C THR A 101 62.45 2.40 -4.10
N ALA A 102 62.93 2.28 -2.85
CA ALA A 102 62.19 2.48 -1.57
C ALA A 102 61.17 1.42 -1.06
N THR A 103 61.69 0.23 -0.77
CA THR A 103 61.69 -0.48 0.54
C THR A 103 60.49 -0.39 1.52
N ALA A 104 60.11 -1.54 2.10
CA ALA A 104 59.07 -1.71 3.13
C ALA A 104 59.60 -1.83 4.58
N VAL A 105 58.69 -1.90 5.58
CA VAL A 105 58.61 -2.95 6.63
C VAL A 105 57.36 -2.72 7.52
N ALA A 106 56.95 -3.75 8.27
CA ALA A 106 55.60 -3.96 8.82
C ALA A 106 55.28 -3.35 10.21
N ASP A 107 54.02 -3.57 10.60
CA ASP A 107 53.44 -3.70 11.96
C ASP A 107 52.97 -2.41 12.68
N ALA A 108 51.63 -2.28 12.81
CA ALA A 108 50.90 -1.14 13.39
C ALA A 108 49.44 -1.55 13.76
N PRO A 109 48.73 -0.84 14.66
CA PRO A 109 48.06 -1.50 15.79
C PRO A 109 46.49 -1.35 15.78
N PRO A 110 45.73 -1.67 16.86
CA PRO A 110 44.28 -1.90 16.76
C PRO A 110 43.40 -0.63 16.80
N ARG A 111 42.08 -0.84 16.59
CA ARG A 111 41.04 0.19 16.46
C ARG A 111 41.01 1.21 17.62
N PRO A 112 40.85 2.53 17.35
CA PRO A 112 40.67 3.53 18.39
C PRO A 112 39.23 3.54 18.96
N ALA A 113 39.11 3.90 20.23
CA ALA A 113 37.86 4.26 20.89
C ALA A 113 37.54 5.77 20.68
N PRO A 114 36.28 6.22 20.77
CA PRO A 114 35.92 7.62 20.53
C PRO A 114 36.49 8.56 21.60
N ILE A 115 37.12 9.65 21.14
CA ILE A 115 37.69 10.69 22.02
C ILE A 115 36.67 11.83 22.21
N LEU A 116 36.50 12.25 23.47
CA LEU A 116 35.65 13.38 23.85
C LEU A 116 36.31 14.71 23.42
N ALA A 117 35.62 15.54 22.63
CA ALA A 117 36.09 16.88 22.27
C ALA A 117 35.69 17.94 23.33
N PRO A 118 36.52 18.96 23.62
CA PRO A 118 36.38 19.81 24.81
C PRO A 118 35.60 21.13 24.58
N ARG A 119 35.13 21.73 25.68
CA ARG A 119 34.62 23.12 25.71
C ARG A 119 35.80 24.12 25.67
N PRO A 120 35.76 25.17 24.83
CA PRO A 120 36.74 26.27 24.89
C PRO A 120 36.39 27.26 26.03
N THR A 121 37.39 27.68 26.83
CA THR A 121 37.21 28.71 27.88
C THR A 121 38.48 29.55 28.07
N VAL A 122 38.49 30.80 27.57
CA VAL A 122 39.53 31.85 27.76
C VAL A 122 38.97 33.18 27.21
N VAL A 123 39.25 34.40 27.70
CA VAL A 123 40.07 34.91 28.83
C VAL A 123 39.25 36.00 29.56
N SER A 124 39.52 36.33 30.83
CA SER A 124 38.88 37.47 31.53
C SER A 124 39.85 38.39 32.31
N ILE A 125 39.98 39.64 31.87
CA ILE A 125 40.40 40.82 32.66
C ILE A 125 39.74 42.07 32.01
N GLY A 126 39.12 43.05 32.69
CA GLY A 126 38.71 43.11 34.10
C GLY A 126 38.83 44.48 34.78
N ALA A 127 37.94 45.45 34.50
CA ALA A 127 37.77 46.67 35.33
C ALA A 127 36.44 47.44 35.10
N ALA A 128 35.57 47.44 36.12
CA ALA A 128 34.77 48.53 36.74
C ALA A 128 34.41 49.88 36.02
N PRO A 129 33.40 50.65 36.50
CA PRO A 129 32.26 50.33 37.40
C PRO A 129 30.87 50.86 36.90
N ALA A 130 29.82 50.67 37.70
CA ALA A 130 28.43 51.03 37.38
C ALA A 130 28.03 52.50 37.72
N GLN A 131 26.97 53.00 37.08
CA GLN A 131 26.16 54.17 37.48
C GLN A 131 24.65 53.98 37.12
N PRO A 132 23.70 54.78 37.65
CA PRO A 132 22.50 54.19 38.24
C PRO A 132 21.13 54.67 37.68
N LYS A 133 20.06 54.26 38.37
CA LYS A 133 18.66 54.70 38.18
C LYS A 133 18.49 56.24 38.27
N PRO A 134 17.46 56.82 37.64
CA PRO A 134 16.86 58.09 38.07
C PRO A 134 16.14 57.95 39.42
N THR A 135 16.07 59.05 40.18
CA THR A 135 15.55 59.13 41.56
C THR A 135 14.07 59.49 41.63
N GLN A 136 13.38 59.10 42.71
CA GLN A 136 12.15 59.73 43.20
C GLN A 136 12.28 60.10 44.68
N SER A 137 11.91 61.35 44.99
CA SER A 137 11.67 61.96 46.31
C SER A 137 11.15 63.39 46.04
N THR A 138 10.17 63.98 46.73
CA THR A 138 9.55 63.66 48.04
C THR A 138 8.09 64.15 48.05
N GLU A 139 7.32 63.79 49.10
CA GLU A 139 5.99 64.33 49.49
C GLU A 139 4.80 63.96 48.54
N GLU A 140 3.60 63.60 49.00
CA GLU A 140 3.07 63.47 50.38
C GLU A 140 2.04 62.30 50.52
N ASP A 141 1.54 62.10 51.75
CA ASP A 141 0.87 60.94 52.41
C ASP A 141 -0.35 60.21 51.75
N ALA A 142 -0.77 59.11 52.42
CA ALA A 142 -2.01 58.31 52.34
C ALA A 142 -2.14 57.17 51.30
N GLY A 143 -2.43 55.94 51.80
CA GLY A 143 -2.71 54.71 51.02
C GLY A 143 -4.21 54.47 50.71
N PRO A 144 -4.68 53.22 50.44
CA PRO A 144 -4.36 52.02 51.25
C PRO A 144 -4.26 50.66 50.49
N VAL A 145 -4.36 49.56 51.26
CA VAL A 145 -4.25 48.11 51.00
C VAL A 145 -4.78 47.49 49.68
N ASP A 146 -3.89 46.71 49.03
CA ASP A 146 -3.81 45.22 48.99
C ASP A 146 -4.99 44.33 48.50
N GLN A 147 -4.63 43.11 48.06
CA GLN A 147 -5.42 41.91 47.68
C GLN A 147 -6.02 41.79 46.25
N VAL A 148 -6.37 40.61 45.71
CA VAL A 148 -5.69 39.28 45.53
C VAL A 148 -6.68 38.21 44.97
N ILE A 149 -6.21 37.24 44.17
CA ILE A 149 -6.82 35.92 43.82
C ILE A 149 -8.00 35.80 42.79
N ARG A 150 -7.66 35.14 41.65
CA ARG A 150 -8.30 34.00 40.90
C ARG A 150 -9.76 34.07 40.34
N PRO A 151 -10.09 33.25 39.31
CA PRO A 151 -11.41 33.18 38.66
C PRO A 151 -12.27 31.95 39.07
N PHE A 152 -13.59 31.96 38.79
CA PHE A 152 -14.38 30.79 38.30
C PHE A 152 -15.83 31.16 37.87
N GLU A 153 -16.32 30.48 36.83
CA GLU A 153 -17.71 30.16 36.38
C GLU A 153 -18.93 31.12 36.41
N LYS A 154 -20.04 30.58 35.85
CA LYS A 154 -21.31 31.19 35.43
C LYS A 154 -22.31 31.36 36.59
N ILE A 155 -23.30 32.26 36.41
CA ILE A 155 -24.75 31.96 36.45
C ILE A 155 -25.55 33.17 35.88
N ALA A 156 -26.87 33.03 35.69
CA ALA A 156 -27.73 33.88 34.83
C ALA A 156 -28.52 34.99 35.59
N SER A 157 -29.67 35.42 35.03
CA SER A 157 -30.47 36.66 35.27
C SER A 157 -29.76 37.96 34.80
N ALA A 158 -30.34 38.82 33.93
CA ALA A 158 -31.66 39.50 33.92
C ALA A 158 -31.70 40.63 34.99
N ASP A 159 -32.09 41.87 34.68
CA ASP A 159 -33.13 42.32 33.74
C ASP A 159 -32.72 43.41 32.71
N GLU A 160 -33.66 43.71 31.80
CA GLU A 160 -33.66 44.85 30.86
C GLU A 160 -34.17 46.17 31.50
N LEU A 161 -34.28 47.21 30.64
CA LEU A 161 -34.90 48.54 30.80
C LEU A 161 -34.03 49.66 31.42
N ALA A 162 -34.03 50.90 30.90
CA ALA A 162 -34.52 51.45 29.61
C ALA A 162 -34.07 52.92 29.45
N ALA A 163 -34.48 53.55 28.34
CA ALA A 163 -34.65 55.01 28.15
C ALA A 163 -33.43 55.90 27.77
N ASN A 164 -33.18 55.95 26.45
CA ASN A 164 -33.02 57.21 25.67
C ASN A 164 -34.14 58.24 26.04
N PRO A 165 -34.04 59.58 25.77
CA PRO A 165 -33.56 60.13 24.48
C PRO A 165 -33.02 61.59 24.40
N ASN A 166 -32.58 62.01 23.18
CA ASN A 166 -32.73 63.35 22.53
C ASN A 166 -32.05 64.61 23.16
N THR A 167 -31.71 65.73 22.44
CA THR A 167 -31.59 66.10 21.00
C THR A 167 -30.89 67.48 20.86
N SER A 168 -30.38 67.84 19.66
CA SER A 168 -29.89 69.18 19.18
C SER A 168 -28.59 69.75 19.80
N GLN A 169 -27.57 70.29 19.07
CA GLN A 169 -27.44 71.22 17.91
C GLN A 169 -27.62 72.73 18.25
N PRO A 170 -27.05 73.73 17.51
CA PRO A 170 -26.13 73.69 16.34
C PRO A 170 -24.93 74.72 16.27
N THR A 171 -23.90 74.35 15.47
CA THR A 171 -23.00 75.16 14.58
C THR A 171 -22.57 76.62 14.83
N THR A 172 -21.24 76.91 14.69
CA THR A 172 -20.64 78.09 13.97
C THR A 172 -19.13 77.80 13.65
N PRO A 173 -18.38 78.54 12.78
CA PRO A 173 -18.03 77.95 11.46
C PRO A 173 -16.57 78.09 10.91
N THR A 174 -16.22 77.27 9.90
CA THR A 174 -15.38 77.56 8.67
C THR A 174 -13.92 78.07 8.84
N ALA A 175 -12.85 77.62 8.13
CA ALA A 175 -12.47 76.55 7.18
C ALA A 175 -10.91 76.66 6.94
N PRO A 176 -10.20 75.95 6.01
CA PRO A 176 -10.55 74.87 5.08
C PRO A 176 -9.66 73.60 5.20
N ARG A 177 -9.75 72.69 4.20
CA ARG A 177 -9.08 71.36 4.09
C ARG A 177 -8.05 71.36 2.93
N PRO A 178 -7.14 70.37 2.77
CA PRO A 178 -7.55 69.10 2.15
C PRO A 178 -6.85 67.81 2.66
N GLN A 179 -7.57 66.69 2.56
CA GLN A 179 -7.04 65.33 2.42
C GLN A 179 -7.87 64.63 1.33
N PRO A 180 -7.26 63.98 0.32
CA PRO A 180 -8.00 63.31 -0.74
C PRO A 180 -8.39 61.88 -0.36
N VAL A 181 -9.67 61.54 -0.53
CA VAL A 181 -10.19 60.16 -0.45
C VAL A 181 -11.12 59.95 -1.65
N LYS A 182 -10.86 58.89 -2.43
CA LYS A 182 -11.70 58.26 -3.49
C LYS A 182 -12.52 59.18 -4.45
N PRO A 183 -12.18 59.25 -5.75
CA PRO A 183 -13.16 59.61 -6.79
C PRO A 183 -14.17 58.47 -7.04
N ALA A 184 -15.28 58.78 -7.70
CA ALA A 184 -16.40 57.86 -7.99
C ALA A 184 -16.51 57.47 -9.49
N PRO A 185 -17.15 56.33 -9.84
CA PRO A 185 -17.19 55.83 -11.22
C PRO A 185 -18.42 56.27 -12.04
N VAL A 186 -18.18 56.91 -13.19
CA VAL A 186 -19.16 57.32 -14.23
C VAL A 186 -18.40 57.41 -15.57
N ASN A 187 -18.84 56.92 -16.74
CA ASN A 187 -19.90 55.97 -17.14
C ASN A 187 -19.67 55.58 -18.62
N VAL A 188 -19.72 54.28 -18.96
CA VAL A 188 -19.82 53.76 -20.35
C VAL A 188 -20.80 52.56 -20.33
N PRO A 189 -21.73 52.37 -21.31
CA PRO A 189 -23.03 51.78 -20.97
C PRO A 189 -23.43 50.46 -21.67
N ARG A 190 -24.01 49.53 -20.90
CA ARG A 190 -25.08 48.54 -21.25
C ARG A 190 -24.72 47.49 -22.34
N ARG A 191 -25.24 46.24 -22.38
CA ARG A 191 -26.52 45.61 -21.97
C ARG A 191 -26.39 44.07 -22.26
N PRO A 192 -27.37 43.19 -21.91
CA PRO A 192 -28.04 42.90 -20.63
C PRO A 192 -27.81 41.44 -20.14
N ASP A 193 -27.91 41.21 -18.82
CA ASP A 193 -28.04 39.84 -18.25
C ASP A 193 -29.50 39.40 -18.04
N THR A 194 -29.73 38.09 -18.10
CA THR A 194 -31.08 37.49 -17.97
C THR A 194 -31.30 36.79 -16.61
N ILE A 195 -32.14 37.42 -15.80
CA ILE A 195 -33.08 36.88 -14.80
C ILE A 195 -32.88 35.41 -14.35
N LYS A 196 -32.58 35.22 -13.06
CA LYS A 196 -32.91 33.98 -12.32
C LYS A 196 -34.29 34.11 -11.65
N PRO A 197 -35.20 33.13 -11.76
CA PRO A 197 -36.50 33.19 -11.11
C PRO A 197 -36.47 32.70 -9.64
N VAL A 198 -36.96 33.60 -8.78
CA VAL A 198 -37.49 33.47 -7.41
C VAL A 198 -37.92 32.07 -6.93
N ALA A 199 -37.56 31.73 -5.69
CA ALA A 199 -38.29 30.77 -4.85
C ALA A 199 -39.14 31.51 -3.80
N ILE A 200 -40.38 31.08 -3.57
CA ILE A 200 -41.34 31.71 -2.63
C ILE A 200 -41.36 30.95 -1.30
N LYS A 201 -41.45 31.68 -0.18
CA LYS A 201 -41.48 31.13 1.17
C LYS A 201 -42.87 30.60 1.53
N HIS A 202 -42.91 29.51 2.31
CA HIS A 202 -44.03 29.18 3.18
C HIS A 202 -43.62 29.37 4.64
N GLU A 203 -44.58 29.76 5.50
CA GLU A 203 -44.37 30.18 6.88
C GLU A 203 -45.41 29.51 7.80
N ALA A 204 -45.04 29.23 9.06
CA ALA A 204 -45.87 28.51 10.03
C ALA A 204 -45.36 28.76 11.47
N PRO A 205 -46.12 28.39 12.53
CA PRO A 205 -47.49 28.86 12.81
C PRO A 205 -47.66 29.29 14.29
N LYS A 206 -48.79 29.90 14.67
CA LYS A 206 -49.20 30.04 16.10
C LYS A 206 -50.70 29.71 16.33
N PRO A 207 -51.10 29.31 17.57
CA PRO A 207 -52.20 28.35 17.76
C PRO A 207 -53.50 28.92 18.36
N VAL A 208 -54.57 28.11 18.32
CA VAL A 208 -55.89 28.38 18.94
C VAL A 208 -56.32 27.23 19.87
N LYS A 209 -57.13 27.55 20.89
CA LYS A 209 -57.65 26.66 21.95
C LYS A 209 -59.09 27.09 22.34
N LEU A 210 -59.98 26.26 22.90
CA LEU A 210 -60.09 24.78 22.99
C LEU A 210 -61.50 24.45 23.53
N SER A 211 -62.19 23.42 23.02
CA SER A 211 -63.38 22.85 23.67
C SER A 211 -63.63 21.39 23.26
N GLY A 212 -64.12 20.58 24.20
CA GLY A 212 -64.79 19.29 23.94
C GLY A 212 -66.32 19.45 23.82
N PRO A 213 -67.15 18.41 24.10
CA PRO A 213 -66.81 17.19 24.85
C PRO A 213 -67.47 15.86 24.37
N LYS A 214 -67.24 14.82 25.21
CA LYS A 214 -68.06 13.61 25.48
C LYS A 214 -67.82 12.29 24.71
N VAL A 215 -68.08 11.22 25.47
CA VAL A 215 -67.77 9.80 25.21
C VAL A 215 -69.06 8.99 25.08
N VAL A 216 -69.12 8.14 24.04
CA VAL A 216 -69.97 6.93 23.89
C VAL A 216 -69.26 6.04 22.85
N ARG A 217 -69.13 4.71 22.89
CA ARG A 217 -69.13 3.63 23.88
C ARG A 217 -68.84 2.35 23.05
N VAL A 218 -67.82 1.58 23.43
CA VAL A 218 -67.65 0.11 23.29
C VAL A 218 -68.32 -0.61 22.09
N GLU A 219 -67.52 -1.27 21.24
CA GLU A 219 -67.58 -2.73 21.01
C GLU A 219 -66.29 -3.24 20.30
N ALA A 220 -66.09 -4.57 20.21
CA ALA A 220 -64.80 -5.17 19.89
C ALA A 220 -64.86 -6.33 18.86
N ALA A 221 -63.81 -6.37 18.02
CA ALA A 221 -63.23 -7.50 17.27
C ALA A 221 -64.12 -8.65 16.75
N GLU A 222 -64.17 -8.83 15.41
CA GLU A 222 -64.01 -10.15 14.76
C GLU A 222 -63.60 -10.00 13.25
N PRO A 223 -63.34 -11.06 12.43
CA PRO A 223 -61.94 -11.37 12.07
C PRO A 223 -61.63 -11.46 10.56
N VAL A 224 -60.37 -11.82 10.24
CA VAL A 224 -59.83 -11.96 8.88
C VAL A 224 -60.14 -13.33 8.26
N ALA A 225 -60.49 -13.36 6.96
CA ALA A 225 -60.55 -14.57 6.12
C ALA A 225 -59.85 -14.36 4.76
N PRO A 226 -59.29 -15.41 4.12
CA PRO A 226 -58.25 -15.26 3.07
C PRO A 226 -58.76 -15.15 1.62
N PRO A 227 -57.94 -14.60 0.69
CA PRO A 227 -58.35 -14.29 -0.68
C PRO A 227 -58.32 -15.47 -1.66
N ARG A 228 -59.23 -15.45 -2.66
CA ARG A 228 -59.22 -16.35 -3.83
C ARG A 228 -58.64 -15.65 -5.06
N ARG A 229 -58.07 -16.43 -5.99
CA ARG A 229 -57.42 -15.96 -7.24
C ARG A 229 -58.16 -16.42 -8.50
N ARG A 230 -58.04 -15.61 -9.57
CA ARG A 230 -58.10 -15.88 -11.03
C ARG A 230 -59.26 -15.23 -11.79
N GLY A 231 -58.93 -14.74 -12.99
CA GLY A 231 -59.88 -14.26 -14.01
C GLY A 231 -59.45 -12.91 -14.62
N PRO A 232 -58.85 -12.87 -15.83
CA PRO A 232 -58.75 -11.66 -16.64
C PRO A 232 -60.02 -11.46 -17.49
N SER A 233 -60.38 -10.22 -17.78
CA SER A 233 -61.51 -9.87 -18.66
C SER A 233 -61.31 -8.49 -19.31
N ASP A 234 -61.94 -8.29 -20.45
CA ASP A 234 -61.82 -7.12 -21.32
C ASP A 234 -62.48 -5.83 -20.79
N SER A 235 -62.12 -4.70 -21.40
CA SER A 235 -62.83 -3.41 -21.30
C SER A 235 -64.22 -3.46 -21.96
N PRO A 236 -65.17 -2.56 -21.61
CA PRO A 236 -65.53 -1.52 -22.60
C PRO A 236 -66.09 -0.17 -22.05
N GLY A 237 -65.96 0.90 -22.87
CA GLY A 237 -66.74 2.16 -22.81
C GLY A 237 -66.26 3.24 -21.82
N GLY A 238 -66.52 4.55 -22.03
CA GLY A 238 -67.04 5.25 -23.22
C GLY A 238 -67.54 6.69 -22.93
N SER A 239 -67.44 7.62 -23.89
CA SER A 239 -67.94 9.04 -23.87
C SER A 239 -67.27 9.99 -22.84
N ASP A 240 -67.33 11.34 -22.88
CA ASP A 240 -68.01 12.30 -23.79
C ASP A 240 -67.38 13.73 -23.74
N PHE A 241 -67.70 14.62 -24.72
CA PHE A 241 -67.40 16.08 -24.84
C PHE A 241 -65.92 16.59 -24.69
N GLY A 242 -65.48 17.76 -25.20
CA GLY A 242 -66.08 18.74 -26.14
C GLY A 242 -65.28 20.08 -26.23
N SER A 243 -65.38 20.78 -27.38
CA SER A 243 -64.95 22.19 -27.64
C SER A 243 -63.44 22.55 -27.75
N GLY A 244 -63.13 23.53 -28.62
CA GLY A 244 -61.78 24.07 -28.92
C GLY A 244 -61.52 25.48 -28.33
N PRO A 245 -60.66 26.38 -28.90
CA PRO A 245 -60.16 26.42 -30.30
C PRO A 245 -58.63 26.66 -30.50
N GLY A 246 -58.16 26.59 -31.75
CA GLY A 246 -56.86 27.14 -32.20
C GLY A 246 -55.99 26.20 -33.06
N GLY A 247 -55.73 26.56 -34.32
CA GLY A 247 -54.83 25.84 -35.25
C GLY A 247 -54.17 26.84 -36.22
N PRO A 248 -53.65 26.44 -37.43
CA PRO A 248 -53.55 25.10 -38.05
C PRO A 248 -52.22 24.40 -37.63
N ALA A 249 -51.59 23.41 -38.29
CA ALA A 249 -51.70 22.71 -39.59
C ALA A 249 -51.14 21.25 -39.45
N THR A 250 -51.02 20.34 -40.45
CA THR A 250 -51.14 20.42 -41.93
C THR A 250 -51.65 19.07 -42.53
N ARG A 251 -51.89 19.04 -43.85
CA ARG A 251 -52.15 17.87 -44.71
C ARG A 251 -50.84 17.06 -44.93
N ARG A 252 -50.80 15.78 -45.37
CA ARG A 252 -51.74 14.81 -46.02
C ARG A 252 -51.59 13.43 -45.34
N ASP A 253 -52.58 12.55 -45.18
CA ASP A 253 -53.60 11.97 -46.10
C ASP A 253 -53.09 10.87 -47.07
N ARG A 254 -53.24 9.59 -46.67
CA ARG A 254 -53.97 8.51 -47.40
C ARG A 254 -54.01 7.22 -46.53
N ARG A 255 -55.21 6.74 -46.16
CA ARG A 255 -56.04 5.71 -46.82
C ARG A 255 -55.50 4.26 -46.67
N THR A 256 -56.11 3.35 -45.90
CA THR A 256 -57.45 2.69 -46.06
C THR A 256 -57.54 1.81 -47.31
N ASP A 257 -57.98 0.55 -47.30
CA ASP A 257 -58.38 -0.43 -46.25
C ASP A 257 -58.28 -1.84 -46.89
N ARG A 258 -58.62 -2.93 -46.16
CA ARG A 258 -59.63 -3.95 -46.59
C ARG A 258 -59.48 -5.33 -45.91
N GLU A 259 -60.58 -5.79 -45.31
CA GLU A 259 -60.83 -7.16 -44.82
C GLU A 259 -61.15 -8.13 -46.00
N GLU A 260 -61.29 -9.46 -45.90
CA GLU A 260 -61.49 -10.39 -44.77
C GLU A 260 -61.17 -11.86 -45.24
N ASP A 261 -61.67 -12.84 -44.48
CA ASP A 261 -62.07 -14.21 -44.90
C ASP A 261 -61.01 -15.34 -44.94
N ALA A 262 -61.47 -16.59 -44.96
CA ALA A 262 -60.93 -17.62 -44.05
C ALA A 262 -60.91 -19.09 -44.53
N ARG A 263 -60.25 -19.93 -43.70
CA ARG A 263 -60.35 -21.42 -43.57
C ARG A 263 -59.90 -22.31 -44.74
N LYS A 264 -58.81 -23.08 -44.53
CA LYS A 264 -58.72 -24.53 -44.86
C LYS A 264 -57.54 -25.25 -44.17
N ARG A 265 -57.43 -26.58 -44.35
CA ARG A 265 -56.65 -27.52 -43.51
C ARG A 265 -55.35 -28.05 -44.16
N GLY A 266 -54.18 -27.70 -43.57
CA GLY A 266 -52.90 -28.47 -43.54
C GLY A 266 -52.31 -29.05 -44.85
N PRO A 267 -51.25 -29.89 -44.77
CA PRO A 267 -50.33 -30.14 -43.65
C PRO A 267 -48.81 -30.07 -44.03
N GLN A 268 -47.96 -30.10 -42.99
CA GLN A 268 -46.55 -30.57 -43.00
C GLN A 268 -45.41 -29.75 -43.69
N THR A 269 -44.23 -29.86 -43.05
CA THR A 269 -42.84 -29.47 -43.44
C THR A 269 -42.33 -28.08 -43.00
N GLY A 270 -41.00 -27.98 -42.84
CA GLY A 270 -40.27 -26.77 -42.44
C GLY A 270 -39.52 -26.86 -41.11
N ARG A 271 -38.17 -26.84 -41.15
CA ARG A 271 -37.31 -26.59 -39.99
C ARG A 271 -37.13 -25.07 -39.81
N GLY A 272 -37.04 -24.56 -38.58
CA GLY A 272 -36.64 -23.18 -38.31
C GLY A 272 -36.40 -22.95 -36.81
N ALA A 273 -35.21 -22.45 -36.45
CA ALA A 273 -34.79 -22.30 -35.05
C ALA A 273 -35.39 -21.07 -34.35
N GLY A 274 -35.51 -21.13 -33.02
CA GLY A 274 -35.92 -19.98 -32.19
C GLY A 274 -35.98 -20.33 -30.69
N VAL A 275 -34.93 -20.00 -29.94
CA VAL A 275 -34.83 -20.23 -28.48
C VAL A 275 -35.17 -18.95 -27.71
N PRO A 276 -35.96 -19.04 -26.62
CA PRO A 276 -35.98 -18.01 -25.59
C PRO A 276 -35.64 -18.54 -24.18
N SER A 277 -34.40 -18.27 -23.75
CA SER A 277 -34.06 -17.51 -22.53
C SER A 277 -34.62 -17.88 -21.14
N ARG A 278 -33.67 -18.17 -20.21
CA ARG A 278 -33.63 -17.78 -18.77
C ARG A 278 -34.71 -18.25 -17.76
N ARG A 279 -34.32 -19.19 -16.88
CA ARG A 279 -34.12 -19.06 -15.40
C ARG A 279 -33.83 -20.48 -14.83
N SER A 280 -32.87 -20.74 -13.93
CA SER A 280 -32.43 -20.10 -12.67
C SER A 280 -33.29 -20.45 -11.47
N GLY A 281 -32.67 -21.09 -10.46
CA GLY A 281 -33.31 -21.71 -9.29
C GLY A 281 -33.80 -23.15 -9.55
N ARG A 282 -33.74 -24.07 -8.58
CA ARG A 282 -33.13 -24.01 -7.24
C ARG A 282 -32.79 -25.44 -6.79
N ALA A 283 -31.65 -25.63 -6.13
CA ALA A 283 -31.26 -26.92 -5.57
C ALA A 283 -32.09 -27.28 -4.34
N ASP A 284 -32.93 -28.32 -4.42
CA ASP A 284 -33.57 -28.96 -3.26
C ASP A 284 -34.17 -30.35 -3.58
N GLU A 285 -33.40 -31.27 -4.19
CA GLU A 285 -33.89 -32.63 -4.51
C GLU A 285 -32.78 -33.72 -4.52
N LEU A 286 -31.97 -33.78 -3.45
CA LEU A 286 -30.85 -34.75 -3.32
C LEU A 286 -31.07 -35.87 -2.28
N THR A 287 -32.24 -35.93 -1.66
CA THR A 287 -32.54 -36.78 -0.49
C THR A 287 -33.67 -37.80 -0.70
N ALA A 288 -34.00 -38.15 -1.95
CA ALA A 288 -35.09 -39.08 -2.29
C ALA A 288 -34.67 -40.40 -3.01
N PHE A 289 -33.43 -40.54 -3.49
CA PHE A 289 -32.99 -41.71 -4.26
C PHE A 289 -32.33 -42.81 -3.40
N ARG A 290 -33.13 -43.51 -2.59
CA ARG A 290 -32.66 -44.67 -1.79
C ARG A 290 -33.62 -45.87 -1.75
N GLN A 291 -34.25 -46.18 -2.87
CA GLN A 291 -34.92 -47.47 -3.12
C GLN A 291 -34.42 -48.08 -4.44
N GLY A 292 -34.41 -49.41 -4.51
CA GLY A 292 -33.77 -50.18 -5.58
C GLY A 292 -34.50 -50.11 -6.92
N TRP A 293 -33.74 -50.12 -8.01
CA TRP A 293 -34.27 -50.16 -9.38
C TRP A 293 -34.45 -51.63 -9.80
N SER A 294 -35.49 -51.94 -10.59
CA SER A 294 -35.73 -53.28 -11.10
C SER A 294 -34.72 -53.65 -12.20
N GLU A 295 -34.48 -54.94 -12.41
CA GLU A 295 -33.73 -55.43 -13.59
C GLU A 295 -34.39 -54.97 -14.90
N GLN A 296 -35.71 -54.77 -14.91
CA GLN A 296 -36.45 -54.24 -16.06
C GLN A 296 -36.13 -52.77 -16.32
N ASP A 297 -35.96 -51.93 -15.28
CA ASP A 297 -35.56 -50.52 -15.43
C ASP A 297 -34.11 -50.41 -15.97
N LEU A 298 -33.23 -51.29 -15.49
CA LEU A 298 -31.86 -51.40 -15.97
C LEU A 298 -31.80 -51.85 -17.44
N ALA A 299 -32.62 -52.83 -17.82
CA ALA A 299 -32.75 -53.31 -19.19
C ALA A 299 -33.33 -52.22 -20.13
N GLU A 300 -34.37 -51.49 -19.74
CA GLU A 300 -34.89 -50.39 -20.56
C GLU A 300 -33.84 -49.27 -20.68
N ARG A 301 -33.15 -48.90 -19.60
CA ARG A 301 -32.09 -47.89 -19.62
C ARG A 301 -30.93 -48.29 -20.55
N GLN A 302 -30.54 -49.57 -20.57
CA GLN A 302 -29.57 -50.10 -21.53
C GLN A 302 -30.10 -50.03 -22.97
N ALA A 303 -31.35 -50.43 -23.23
CA ALA A 303 -31.96 -50.35 -24.55
C ALA A 303 -32.06 -48.89 -25.06
N ARG A 304 -32.32 -47.93 -24.16
CA ARG A 304 -32.40 -46.49 -24.44
C ARG A 304 -31.02 -45.91 -24.76
N LEU A 305 -29.97 -46.30 -24.03
CA LEU A 305 -28.57 -46.00 -24.35
C LEU A 305 -28.13 -46.61 -25.68
N ALA A 306 -28.50 -47.87 -25.96
CA ALA A 306 -28.18 -48.55 -27.23
C ALA A 306 -28.81 -47.84 -28.44
N ARG A 307 -30.02 -47.28 -28.29
CA ARG A 307 -30.67 -46.46 -29.32
C ARG A 307 -30.02 -45.07 -29.45
N ALA A 308 -29.67 -44.42 -28.34
CA ALA A 308 -28.98 -43.12 -28.35
C ALA A 308 -27.58 -43.18 -29.00
N GLY A 309 -26.86 -44.29 -28.84
CA GLY A 309 -25.54 -44.51 -29.44
C GLY A 309 -25.49 -44.57 -30.98
N GLY A 310 -26.64 -44.49 -31.67
CA GLY A 310 -26.72 -44.58 -33.13
C GLY A 310 -26.04 -43.44 -33.89
N PHE A 311 -26.07 -42.21 -33.37
CA PHE A 311 -25.54 -41.04 -34.10
C PHE A 311 -24.01 -40.96 -34.08
N MET A 312 -23.38 -41.32 -32.96
CA MET A 312 -21.92 -41.35 -32.76
C MET A 312 -21.21 -42.54 -33.46
N LYS A 313 -21.92 -43.33 -34.27
CA LYS A 313 -21.37 -44.56 -34.89
C LYS A 313 -21.10 -44.47 -36.40
N LYS A 314 -21.49 -43.37 -37.08
CA LYS A 314 -21.14 -43.14 -38.50
C LYS A 314 -19.82 -42.41 -38.72
N HIS A 315 -19.41 -41.49 -37.84
CA HIS A 315 -18.13 -40.78 -37.97
C HIS A 315 -16.91 -41.59 -37.49
N ARG A 316 -17.13 -42.77 -36.88
CA ARG A 316 -16.07 -43.67 -36.37
C ARG A 316 -15.84 -44.91 -37.24
N LYS A 317 -16.21 -44.84 -38.52
CA LYS A 317 -16.03 -45.93 -39.50
C LYS A 317 -15.30 -45.53 -40.80
N SER A 318 -14.81 -44.29 -40.89
CA SER A 318 -13.86 -43.81 -41.92
C SER A 318 -12.39 -43.90 -41.48
N MET A 319 -12.12 -44.09 -40.18
CA MET A 319 -10.77 -44.30 -39.61
C MET A 319 -10.51 -45.75 -39.20
N LYS A 320 -11.02 -46.75 -39.95
CA LYS A 320 -10.78 -48.16 -39.61
C LYS A 320 -10.62 -49.10 -40.82
N THR A 321 -9.81 -48.66 -41.79
CA THR A 321 -9.43 -49.41 -43.00
C THR A 321 -7.94 -49.26 -43.32
N SER A 322 -7.07 -49.35 -42.32
CA SER A 322 -5.60 -49.36 -42.48
C SER A 322 -4.86 -50.00 -41.30
N THR A 323 -5.43 -51.05 -40.71
CA THR A 323 -4.83 -51.78 -39.57
C THR A 323 -4.93 -53.29 -39.77
N GLY A 324 -4.41 -53.76 -40.91
CA GLY A 324 -4.01 -55.16 -41.06
C GLY A 324 -2.76 -55.43 -40.20
N SER A 325 -2.64 -56.64 -39.67
CA SER A 325 -1.51 -57.04 -38.84
C SER A 325 -0.22 -57.18 -39.66
N THR A 326 0.78 -56.40 -39.32
CA THR A 326 2.19 -56.67 -39.63
C THR A 326 2.98 -56.37 -38.38
N GLU A 327 3.88 -57.28 -37.98
CA GLU A 327 4.87 -57.00 -36.96
C GLU A 327 5.82 -55.92 -37.48
N ARG A 328 5.48 -54.66 -37.18
CA ARG A 328 6.44 -53.57 -37.28
C ARG A 328 7.45 -53.75 -36.16
N GLN A 329 8.55 -54.39 -36.52
CA GLN A 329 9.82 -54.27 -35.81
C GLN A 329 10.00 -52.80 -35.38
N ILE A 330 10.41 -52.59 -34.14
CA ILE A 330 10.78 -51.25 -33.67
C ILE A 330 12.11 -50.92 -34.36
N MET A 331 12.02 -50.34 -35.57
CA MET A 331 13.14 -49.64 -36.15
C MET A 331 13.54 -48.53 -35.17
N PRO A 332 14.84 -48.35 -34.88
CA PRO A 332 15.27 -47.18 -34.13
C PRO A 332 14.76 -45.93 -34.83
N VAL A 333 14.17 -45.00 -34.07
CA VAL A 333 14.03 -43.63 -34.58
C VAL A 333 15.45 -43.11 -34.76
N GLU A 334 15.76 -42.62 -35.96
CA GLU A 334 17.06 -42.03 -36.25
C GLU A 334 17.26 -40.82 -35.34
N ARG A 335 18.23 -40.92 -34.43
CA ARG A 335 18.69 -39.80 -33.61
C ARG A 335 19.60 -38.93 -34.46
N GLY A 336 19.59 -37.62 -34.24
CA GLY A 336 20.19 -36.65 -35.17
C GLY A 336 19.15 -35.91 -36.01
N GLY A 337 18.17 -35.29 -35.35
CA GLY A 337 17.27 -34.33 -35.96
C GLY A 337 17.07 -33.15 -35.01
N VAL A 338 17.20 -31.93 -35.51
CA VAL A 338 17.00 -30.70 -34.73
C VAL A 338 15.52 -30.60 -34.34
N VAL A 339 15.22 -30.66 -33.05
CA VAL A 339 13.86 -30.56 -32.52
C VAL A 339 13.60 -29.11 -32.13
N LYS A 340 12.65 -28.45 -32.81
CA LYS A 340 12.21 -27.10 -32.47
C LYS A 340 11.18 -27.14 -31.34
N ILE A 341 11.46 -26.43 -30.25
CA ILE A 341 10.57 -26.27 -29.08
C ILE A 341 10.32 -24.76 -28.86
N THR A 342 9.16 -24.43 -28.30
CA THR A 342 8.74 -23.05 -28.06
C THR A 342 8.56 -22.74 -26.57
N GLU A 343 9.19 -21.68 -26.07
CA GLU A 343 9.15 -21.28 -24.64
C GLU A 343 7.91 -20.48 -24.24
N PRO A 344 7.36 -20.66 -23.02
CA PRO A 344 7.77 -21.62 -22.00
C PRO A 344 7.24 -23.04 -22.28
N PHE A 345 8.02 -24.06 -21.96
CA PHE A 345 7.64 -25.47 -22.14
C PHE A 345 7.84 -26.27 -20.85
N THR A 346 6.97 -27.26 -20.62
CA THR A 346 7.14 -28.20 -19.49
C THR A 346 7.87 -29.47 -19.92
N ILE A 347 8.35 -30.25 -18.94
CA ILE A 347 8.99 -31.55 -19.19
C ILE A 347 8.06 -32.54 -19.94
N LYS A 348 6.74 -32.40 -19.77
CA LYS A 348 5.73 -33.13 -20.54
C LYS A 348 5.73 -32.75 -22.02
N ASP A 349 5.93 -31.47 -22.33
CA ASP A 349 5.85 -30.97 -23.71
C ASP A 349 7.19 -31.22 -24.44
N LEU A 350 8.32 -31.09 -23.74
CA LEU A 350 9.62 -31.59 -24.21
C LEU A 350 9.59 -33.10 -24.45
N SER A 351 9.00 -33.89 -23.55
CA SER A 351 8.79 -35.33 -23.75
C SER A 351 7.93 -35.65 -24.98
N ALA A 352 6.96 -34.80 -25.32
CA ALA A 352 6.13 -34.96 -26.50
C ALA A 352 6.85 -34.57 -27.81
N ALA A 353 7.76 -33.58 -27.75
CA ALA A 353 8.52 -33.09 -28.89
C ALA A 353 9.74 -33.98 -29.23
N THR A 354 10.49 -34.44 -28.23
CA THR A 354 11.72 -35.23 -28.42
C THR A 354 11.49 -36.75 -28.38
N GLY A 355 10.30 -37.19 -27.95
CA GLY A 355 9.94 -38.61 -27.84
C GLY A 355 10.60 -39.36 -26.67
N VAL A 356 11.51 -38.72 -25.94
CA VAL A 356 12.07 -39.22 -24.66
C VAL A 356 10.96 -39.23 -23.60
N LYS A 357 10.91 -40.23 -22.71
CA LYS A 357 9.83 -40.29 -21.72
C LYS A 357 10.03 -39.25 -20.63
N GLY A 358 8.98 -38.51 -20.26
CA GLY A 358 9.03 -37.52 -19.17
C GLY A 358 9.56 -38.07 -17.84
N ALA A 359 9.31 -39.35 -17.54
CA ALA A 359 9.87 -40.01 -16.36
C ALA A 359 11.40 -40.23 -16.41
N GLU A 360 11.98 -40.32 -17.61
CA GLU A 360 13.44 -40.43 -17.83
C GLU A 360 14.09 -39.04 -17.73
N ILE A 361 13.42 -38.00 -18.23
CA ILE A 361 13.85 -36.59 -18.10
C ILE A 361 13.81 -36.13 -16.63
N VAL A 362 12.69 -36.35 -15.92
CA VAL A 362 12.58 -36.06 -14.47
C VAL A 362 13.66 -36.80 -13.66
N LYS A 363 14.01 -38.04 -14.06
CA LYS A 363 15.07 -38.79 -13.39
C LYS A 363 16.46 -38.17 -13.61
N LYS A 364 16.77 -37.64 -14.80
CA LYS A 364 18.04 -36.94 -15.06
C LYS A 364 18.14 -35.63 -14.28
N LEU A 365 17.10 -34.79 -14.30
CA LEU A 365 17.02 -33.57 -13.47
C LEU A 365 17.26 -33.88 -11.98
N PHE A 366 16.62 -34.93 -11.46
CA PHE A 366 16.83 -35.36 -10.08
C PHE A 366 18.27 -35.84 -9.80
N MET A 367 18.95 -36.45 -10.79
CA MET A 367 20.36 -36.83 -10.67
C MET A 367 21.31 -35.62 -10.74
N GLN A 368 20.91 -34.53 -11.40
CA GLN A 368 21.59 -33.22 -11.37
C GLN A 368 21.22 -32.39 -10.12
N GLY A 369 20.35 -32.91 -9.24
CA GLY A 369 19.94 -32.26 -7.99
C GLY A 369 18.72 -31.34 -8.11
N ILE A 370 18.09 -31.24 -9.28
CA ILE A 370 16.95 -30.35 -9.55
C ILE A 370 15.62 -31.08 -9.21
N PRO A 371 14.83 -30.59 -8.24
CA PRO A 371 13.58 -31.24 -7.81
C PRO A 371 12.41 -30.94 -8.77
N ALA A 372 12.43 -31.57 -9.94
CA ALA A 372 11.43 -31.38 -11.00
C ALA A 372 10.24 -32.36 -10.94
N THR A 373 9.15 -32.02 -11.63
CA THR A 373 8.00 -32.92 -11.85
C THR A 373 7.55 -32.88 -13.32
N ILE A 374 6.72 -33.83 -13.77
CA ILE A 374 6.31 -33.90 -15.19
C ILE A 374 5.68 -32.60 -15.73
N ASN A 375 5.06 -31.80 -14.84
CA ASN A 375 4.40 -30.54 -15.20
C ASN A 375 5.20 -29.29 -14.83
N SER A 376 6.41 -29.40 -14.26
CA SER A 376 7.23 -28.21 -14.05
C SER A 376 7.81 -27.74 -15.38
N GLY A 377 7.97 -26.42 -15.51
CA GLY A 377 8.89 -25.85 -16.48
C GLY A 377 10.31 -26.40 -16.28
N ILE A 378 11.09 -26.34 -17.33
CA ILE A 378 12.52 -26.64 -17.34
C ILE A 378 13.22 -25.46 -18.01
N ASP A 379 14.37 -25.09 -17.48
CA ASP A 379 15.20 -24.03 -18.03
C ASP A 379 15.86 -24.45 -19.37
N VAL A 380 16.19 -23.48 -20.22
CA VAL A 380 16.67 -23.70 -21.59
C VAL A 380 18.01 -24.43 -21.62
N GLU A 381 18.97 -23.98 -20.81
CA GLU A 381 20.32 -24.56 -20.74
C GLU A 381 20.24 -26.02 -20.27
N HIS A 382 19.47 -26.25 -19.21
CA HIS A 382 19.23 -27.59 -18.64
C HIS A 382 18.45 -28.50 -19.60
N ALA A 383 17.50 -27.96 -20.38
CA ALA A 383 16.79 -28.72 -21.40
C ALA A 383 17.70 -29.16 -22.53
N GLN A 384 18.58 -28.26 -23.00
CA GLN A 384 19.58 -28.55 -24.02
C GLN A 384 20.58 -29.61 -23.54
N GLU A 385 21.18 -29.44 -22.36
CA GLU A 385 22.14 -30.41 -21.78
C GLU A 385 21.55 -31.83 -21.70
N ILE A 386 20.34 -31.97 -21.15
CA ILE A 386 19.70 -33.27 -20.97
C ILE A 386 19.35 -33.94 -22.32
N MET A 387 19.07 -33.16 -23.37
CA MET A 387 18.79 -33.67 -24.72
C MET A 387 20.05 -33.94 -25.54
N MET A 388 21.15 -33.22 -25.30
CA MET A 388 22.48 -33.56 -25.86
C MET A 388 22.91 -34.96 -25.43
N GLU A 389 22.66 -35.36 -24.18
CA GLU A 389 22.85 -36.74 -23.70
C GLU A 389 21.91 -37.81 -24.35
N TYR A 390 21.03 -37.42 -25.28
CA TYR A 390 20.20 -38.32 -26.08
C TYR A 390 20.45 -38.20 -27.60
N ASP A 391 21.51 -37.49 -28.01
CA ASP A 391 21.83 -37.19 -29.42
C ASP A 391 20.72 -36.34 -30.11
N ILE A 392 20.10 -35.41 -29.36
CA ILE A 392 19.02 -34.52 -29.85
C ILE A 392 19.43 -33.05 -29.64
N GLU A 393 19.60 -32.33 -30.74
CA GLU A 393 19.81 -30.87 -30.72
C GLU A 393 18.45 -30.17 -30.53
N LEU A 394 18.33 -29.35 -29.47
CA LEU A 394 17.17 -28.50 -29.24
C LEU A 394 17.42 -27.08 -29.78
N GLU A 395 16.79 -26.77 -30.90
CA GLU A 395 16.67 -25.38 -31.37
C GLU A 395 15.45 -24.76 -30.70
N VAL A 396 15.69 -24.11 -29.56
CA VAL A 396 14.62 -23.46 -28.81
C VAL A 396 14.34 -22.09 -29.44
N VAL A 397 13.07 -21.85 -29.76
CA VAL A 397 12.57 -20.59 -30.32
C VAL A 397 11.64 -19.98 -29.28
N GLU A 398 11.98 -18.83 -28.72
CA GLU A 398 11.10 -18.11 -27.79
C GLU A 398 9.68 -18.00 -28.39
N ALA A 399 8.64 -18.50 -27.69
CA ALA A 399 7.28 -18.30 -28.17
C ALA A 399 6.90 -16.85 -27.87
N LYS A 400 7.21 -15.96 -28.82
CA LYS A 400 6.85 -14.54 -28.73
C LYS A 400 5.38 -14.42 -28.33
N SER A 401 5.17 -13.87 -27.15
CA SER A 401 3.82 -13.69 -26.59
C SER A 401 2.97 -12.85 -27.54
N ALA A 402 1.65 -12.99 -27.47
CA ALA A 402 0.74 -12.17 -28.25
C ALA A 402 0.96 -10.66 -27.98
N GLU A 403 1.46 -10.30 -26.80
CA GLU A 403 1.95 -8.96 -26.48
C GLU A 403 3.21 -8.58 -27.27
N GLN A 404 4.29 -9.35 -27.19
CA GLN A 404 5.53 -9.10 -27.94
C GLN A 404 5.29 -9.09 -29.46
N VAL A 405 4.37 -9.91 -29.97
CA VAL A 405 3.96 -9.92 -31.39
C VAL A 405 3.21 -8.64 -31.76
N VAL A 406 2.42 -8.05 -30.86
CA VAL A 406 1.76 -6.76 -31.07
C VAL A 406 2.76 -5.59 -30.96
N GLU A 407 3.65 -5.62 -29.98
CA GLU A 407 4.72 -4.64 -29.78
C GLU A 407 5.71 -4.64 -30.97
N GLU A 408 6.13 -5.81 -31.45
CA GLU A 408 6.95 -5.94 -32.67
C GLU A 408 6.18 -5.46 -33.90
N GLN A 409 4.89 -5.79 -34.06
CA GLN A 409 4.08 -5.28 -35.18
C GLN A 409 3.87 -3.76 -35.14
N ALA A 410 3.96 -3.13 -33.97
CA ALA A 410 3.94 -1.68 -33.83
C ALA A 410 5.32 -1.06 -34.15
N LYS A 411 6.41 -1.62 -33.60
CA LYS A 411 7.78 -1.16 -33.80
C LYS A 411 8.34 -1.40 -35.21
N SER A 412 7.92 -2.48 -35.88
CA SER A 412 8.39 -2.87 -37.21
C SER A 412 7.52 -2.30 -38.35
N ARG A 413 6.69 -1.30 -38.07
CA ARG A 413 5.76 -0.71 -39.03
C ARG A 413 6.43 0.44 -39.78
N ASP A 414 6.22 0.48 -41.10
CA ASP A 414 6.60 1.63 -41.93
C ASP A 414 5.90 2.90 -41.42
N ARG A 415 6.67 3.92 -41.02
CA ARG A 415 6.15 5.23 -40.63
C ARG A 415 5.57 5.93 -41.87
N ILE A 416 4.29 6.28 -41.79
CA ILE A 416 3.51 6.80 -42.95
C ILE A 416 3.73 8.31 -43.12
N ASP A 417 3.59 9.06 -42.03
CA ASP A 417 3.61 10.52 -42.03
C ASP A 417 4.56 11.02 -40.92
N GLU A 418 5.86 10.70 -41.08
CA GLU A 418 6.90 11.10 -40.14
C GLU A 418 7.15 12.62 -40.21
N ARG A 419 6.83 13.32 -39.12
CA ARG A 419 7.04 14.77 -38.98
C ARG A 419 7.70 15.10 -37.65
N PRO A 420 8.41 16.24 -37.54
CA PRO A 420 8.91 16.73 -36.27
C PRO A 420 7.77 16.91 -35.26
N ARG A 421 8.02 16.59 -34.00
CA ARG A 421 7.08 16.79 -32.89
C ARG A 421 7.73 17.60 -31.76
N GLY A 422 6.90 18.25 -30.96
CA GLY A 422 7.36 18.87 -29.72
C GLY A 422 7.74 17.82 -28.66
N PRO A 423 8.45 18.24 -27.60
CA PRO A 423 8.87 17.36 -26.52
C PRO A 423 7.73 17.07 -25.55
N VAL A 424 7.80 15.89 -24.95
CA VAL A 424 7.08 15.53 -23.73
C VAL A 424 8.05 15.71 -22.57
N VAL A 425 7.66 16.48 -21.55
CA VAL A 425 8.55 17.06 -20.54
C VAL A 425 8.03 16.73 -19.14
N THR A 426 8.80 15.98 -18.35
CA THR A 426 8.45 15.75 -16.93
C THR A 426 9.05 16.84 -16.06
N ILE A 427 8.26 17.43 -15.16
CA ILE A 427 8.78 18.38 -14.16
C ILE A 427 9.06 17.67 -12.83
N MET A 428 10.32 17.76 -12.38
CA MET A 428 10.85 17.14 -11.16
C MET A 428 11.49 18.15 -10.21
N GLY A 429 11.93 17.68 -9.04
CA GLY A 429 12.45 18.51 -7.95
C GLY A 429 11.67 18.33 -6.64
N HIS A 430 12.23 18.92 -5.58
CA HIS A 430 11.77 18.87 -4.19
C HIS A 430 10.37 19.49 -3.98
N VAL A 431 9.77 19.19 -2.82
CA VAL A 431 8.63 19.94 -2.25
C VAL A 431 9.00 21.42 -2.10
N ASP A 432 8.01 22.32 -2.16
CA ASP A 432 8.13 23.78 -2.02
C ASP A 432 9.10 24.53 -2.95
N HIS A 433 9.76 23.83 -3.89
CA HIS A 433 10.48 24.45 -5.02
C HIS A 433 9.54 25.11 -6.05
N GLY A 434 8.21 25.03 -5.86
CA GLY A 434 7.21 25.74 -6.68
C GLY A 434 6.91 25.10 -8.04
N LYS A 435 7.07 23.77 -8.19
CA LYS A 435 6.80 23.02 -9.43
C LYS A 435 5.39 23.27 -9.96
N THR A 436 4.38 23.02 -9.12
CA THR A 436 2.96 23.20 -9.45
C THR A 436 2.66 24.67 -9.75
N SER A 437 3.27 25.62 -9.02
CA SER A 437 3.14 27.06 -9.27
C SER A 437 3.70 27.49 -10.62
N LEU A 438 4.85 26.92 -11.03
CA LEU A 438 5.46 27.17 -12.34
C LEU A 438 4.56 26.61 -13.46
N LEU A 439 4.08 25.37 -13.28
CA LEU A 439 3.16 24.72 -14.20
C LEU A 439 1.81 25.43 -14.32
N ASP A 440 1.28 25.98 -13.23
CA ASP A 440 0.07 26.82 -13.24
C ASP A 440 0.26 28.08 -14.07
N LYS A 441 1.40 28.76 -13.86
CA LYS A 441 1.74 29.99 -14.59
C LYS A 441 1.91 29.72 -16.10
N ILE A 442 2.50 28.58 -16.46
CA ILE A 442 2.59 28.04 -17.83
C ILE A 442 1.19 27.71 -18.39
N ARG A 443 0.36 26.98 -17.62
CA ARG A 443 -1.01 26.56 -17.99
C ARG A 443 -2.00 27.72 -18.07
N GLN A 444 -1.65 28.90 -17.53
CA GLN A 444 -2.56 30.02 -17.24
C GLN A 444 -3.72 29.59 -16.33
N ALA A 445 -3.43 28.71 -15.37
CA ALA A 445 -4.37 28.14 -14.42
C ALA A 445 -4.00 28.52 -12.97
N ASN A 446 -4.75 27.96 -12.02
CA ASN A 446 -4.49 28.09 -10.58
C ASN A 446 -4.99 26.83 -9.86
N VAL A 447 -4.32 25.71 -10.13
CA VAL A 447 -4.56 24.38 -9.58
C VAL A 447 -3.95 24.26 -8.18
N ALA A 448 -2.75 24.78 -7.95
CA ALA A 448 -2.04 24.70 -6.67
C ALA A 448 -2.81 25.33 -5.50
N ALA A 449 -3.60 26.38 -5.75
CA ALA A 449 -4.47 26.99 -4.74
C ALA A 449 -5.83 26.26 -4.55
N GLY A 450 -6.13 25.27 -5.39
CA GLY A 450 -7.32 24.41 -5.31
C GLY A 450 -7.06 22.98 -4.86
N GLU A 451 -5.81 22.52 -4.89
CA GLU A 451 -5.40 21.20 -4.41
C GLU A 451 -5.37 21.14 -2.87
N ALA A 452 -5.83 20.01 -2.32
CA ALA A 452 -5.80 19.79 -0.88
C ALA A 452 -4.36 19.69 -0.38
N GLY A 453 -4.03 20.48 0.66
CA GLY A 453 -2.66 20.61 1.15
C GLY A 453 -1.72 21.45 0.26
N GLY A 454 -2.19 21.97 -0.88
CA GLY A 454 -1.37 22.77 -1.80
C GLY A 454 -0.29 21.99 -2.56
N ILE A 455 -0.46 20.67 -2.70
CA ILE A 455 0.53 19.76 -3.30
C ILE A 455 -0.07 18.87 -4.40
N THR A 456 0.64 18.74 -5.53
CA THR A 456 0.35 17.73 -6.55
C THR A 456 0.51 16.33 -5.92
N GLN A 457 -0.55 15.52 -5.90
CA GLN A 457 -0.57 14.16 -5.35
C GLN A 457 -0.93 13.05 -6.35
N ALA A 458 -1.22 13.42 -7.60
CA ALA A 458 -1.48 12.49 -8.71
C ALA A 458 -0.80 12.98 -9.98
N THR A 459 -0.38 12.06 -10.86
CA THR A 459 0.32 12.42 -12.10
C THR A 459 -0.67 13.06 -13.08
N SER A 460 -0.41 14.30 -13.53
CA SER A 460 -1.26 15.01 -14.50
C SER A 460 -0.48 15.42 -15.73
N ALA A 461 -1.10 15.37 -16.91
CA ALA A 461 -0.46 15.78 -18.16
C ALA A 461 -1.35 16.74 -18.97
N PHE A 462 -0.73 17.72 -19.61
CA PHE A 462 -1.41 18.79 -20.33
C PHE A 462 -0.56 19.37 -21.47
N ARG A 463 -1.18 20.10 -22.39
CA ARG A 463 -0.51 20.61 -23.60
C ARG A 463 -0.53 22.13 -23.70
N VAL A 464 0.65 22.69 -23.97
CA VAL A 464 0.95 24.13 -24.00
C VAL A 464 1.38 24.51 -25.43
N PRO A 465 0.65 25.39 -26.12
CA PRO A 465 1.07 25.87 -27.43
C PRO A 465 2.24 26.85 -27.28
N VAL A 466 3.29 26.65 -28.08
CA VAL A 466 4.50 27.49 -28.14
C VAL A 466 4.62 28.07 -29.54
N LYS A 467 5.03 29.34 -29.64
CA LYS A 467 5.16 30.07 -30.90
C LYS A 467 6.62 30.30 -31.26
N ALA A 468 7.28 29.26 -31.73
CA ALA A 468 8.65 29.32 -32.22
C ALA A 468 8.66 29.51 -33.75
N ASN A 469 9.42 30.51 -34.24
CA ASN A 469 9.77 30.66 -35.66
C ASN A 469 8.59 30.56 -36.66
N ASP A 470 7.50 31.29 -36.41
CA ASP A 470 6.25 31.31 -37.18
C ASP A 470 5.49 29.95 -37.30
N ALA A 471 5.89 28.93 -36.53
CA ALA A 471 5.19 27.65 -36.39
C ALA A 471 4.46 27.55 -35.04
N ASP A 472 3.18 27.13 -35.07
CA ASP A 472 2.44 26.76 -33.86
C ASP A 472 2.90 25.35 -33.40
N ARG A 473 3.88 25.30 -32.50
CA ARG A 473 4.37 24.06 -31.85
C ARG A 473 3.64 23.80 -30.52
N GLN A 474 3.84 22.63 -29.93
CA GLN A 474 3.19 22.22 -28.67
C GLN A 474 4.17 21.44 -27.79
N VAL A 475 4.34 21.90 -26.55
CA VAL A 475 5.05 21.16 -25.49
C VAL A 475 4.00 20.43 -24.63
N VAL A 476 4.25 19.15 -24.33
CA VAL A 476 3.42 18.38 -23.40
C VAL A 476 4.13 18.30 -22.06
N PHE A 477 3.51 18.79 -21.00
CA PHE A 477 4.05 18.72 -19.64
C PHE A 477 3.40 17.57 -18.87
N ILE A 478 4.22 16.83 -18.12
CA ILE A 478 3.81 15.87 -17.08
C ILE A 478 4.23 16.43 -15.72
N ASP A 479 3.25 16.68 -14.85
CA ASP A 479 3.47 17.05 -13.45
C ASP A 479 3.63 15.77 -12.60
N THR A 480 4.68 15.73 -11.76
CA THR A 480 4.95 14.60 -10.86
C THR A 480 5.05 15.06 -9.40
N PRO A 481 4.38 14.37 -8.45
CA PRO A 481 4.46 14.72 -7.03
C PRO A 481 5.89 14.83 -6.49
N GLY A 482 6.15 15.88 -5.70
CA GLY A 482 7.48 16.17 -5.13
C GLY A 482 7.83 15.35 -3.88
N HIS A 483 6.84 14.93 -3.10
CA HIS A 483 7.05 14.20 -1.85
C HIS A 483 7.71 12.84 -2.09
N GLU A 484 8.70 12.51 -1.24
CA GLU A 484 9.45 11.25 -1.18
C GLU A 484 8.63 9.99 -1.53
N ALA A 485 7.47 9.78 -0.91
CA ALA A 485 6.58 8.63 -1.14
C ALA A 485 6.29 8.31 -2.61
N PHE A 486 6.29 9.32 -3.48
CA PHE A 486 5.98 9.20 -4.90
C PHE A 486 7.22 8.91 -5.79
N THR A 487 8.29 8.32 -5.25
CA THR A 487 9.50 7.87 -6.00
C THR A 487 9.14 7.09 -7.27
N GLU A 488 8.19 6.17 -7.20
CA GLU A 488 7.75 5.39 -8.36
C GLU A 488 7.06 6.23 -9.43
N MET A 489 6.33 7.30 -9.06
CA MET A 489 5.73 8.22 -10.02
C MET A 489 6.79 9.08 -10.71
N ARG A 490 7.85 9.49 -9.99
CA ARG A 490 9.00 10.19 -10.59
C ARG A 490 9.71 9.29 -11.61
N SER A 491 10.03 8.04 -11.22
CA SER A 491 10.66 7.07 -12.13
C SER A 491 9.81 6.80 -13.38
N ARG A 492 8.50 6.57 -13.20
CA ARG A 492 7.53 6.42 -14.32
C ARG A 492 7.45 7.66 -15.20
N GLY A 493 7.47 8.85 -14.62
CA GLY A 493 7.52 10.12 -15.35
C GLY A 493 8.75 10.24 -16.27
N ALA A 494 9.95 10.02 -15.73
CA ALA A 494 11.20 10.08 -16.51
C ALA A 494 11.14 9.15 -17.74
N ASN A 495 10.80 7.87 -17.54
CA ASN A 495 10.78 6.84 -18.59
C ASN A 495 9.79 7.12 -19.75
N VAL A 496 8.84 8.04 -19.58
CA VAL A 496 7.80 8.38 -20.57
C VAL A 496 8.11 9.67 -21.34
N THR A 497 9.17 10.40 -20.96
CA THR A 497 9.46 11.76 -21.46
C THR A 497 10.79 11.93 -22.15
N ASP A 498 10.83 12.86 -23.11
CA ASP A 498 12.01 13.16 -23.93
C ASP A 498 13.00 14.10 -23.21
N ILE A 499 12.51 14.90 -22.26
CA ILE A 499 13.28 15.87 -21.47
C ILE A 499 12.75 15.90 -20.03
N VAL A 500 13.64 16.03 -19.03
CA VAL A 500 13.25 16.34 -17.64
C VAL A 500 13.60 17.79 -17.30
N VAL A 501 12.62 18.55 -16.80
CA VAL A 501 12.85 19.87 -16.17
C VAL A 501 13.05 19.68 -14.67
N LEU A 502 14.26 19.96 -14.20
CA LEU A 502 14.60 19.92 -12.78
C LEU A 502 14.39 21.30 -12.15
N VAL A 503 13.37 21.45 -11.31
CA VAL A 503 13.09 22.71 -10.61
C VAL A 503 13.92 22.78 -9.33
N VAL A 504 14.85 23.75 -9.31
CA VAL A 504 15.70 24.06 -8.16
C VAL A 504 15.33 25.46 -7.70
N ALA A 505 15.11 25.68 -6.40
CA ALA A 505 14.76 27.02 -5.93
C ALA A 505 16.01 27.81 -5.51
N ALA A 506 16.06 29.10 -5.84
CA ALA A 506 17.21 29.97 -5.59
C ALA A 506 17.43 30.31 -4.10
N ASP A 507 16.45 30.04 -3.25
CA ASP A 507 16.52 30.12 -1.79
C ASP A 507 16.98 28.81 -1.14
N ASP A 508 16.60 27.65 -1.68
CA ASP A 508 16.85 26.33 -1.05
C ASP A 508 18.07 25.59 -1.62
N GLY A 509 18.29 25.63 -2.94
CA GLY A 509 19.37 24.89 -3.62
C GLY A 509 19.09 23.38 -3.81
N VAL A 510 20.15 22.57 -3.86
CA VAL A 510 20.07 21.14 -4.23
C VAL A 510 19.73 20.25 -3.02
N MET A 511 18.43 20.11 -2.75
CA MET A 511 17.87 19.26 -1.68
C MET A 511 17.85 17.75 -2.02
N PRO A 512 17.68 16.84 -1.04
CA PRO A 512 17.76 15.38 -1.27
C PRO A 512 16.79 14.82 -2.33
N GLN A 513 15.55 15.31 -2.40
CA GLN A 513 14.59 14.89 -3.44
C GLN A 513 14.98 15.42 -4.84
N THR A 514 15.75 16.51 -4.91
CA THR A 514 16.39 16.97 -6.15
C THR A 514 17.48 15.98 -6.58
N VAL A 515 18.28 15.46 -5.66
CA VAL A 515 19.29 14.40 -5.95
C VAL A 515 18.62 13.13 -6.46
N GLU A 516 17.53 12.70 -5.82
CA GLU A 516 16.73 11.55 -6.27
C GLU A 516 16.15 11.77 -7.67
N SER A 517 15.63 12.97 -7.96
CA SER A 517 15.13 13.35 -9.28
C SER A 517 16.22 13.27 -10.36
N ILE A 518 17.44 13.72 -10.06
CA ILE A 518 18.60 13.60 -10.95
C ILE A 518 18.95 12.13 -11.20
N ALA A 519 18.88 11.29 -10.17
CA ALA A 519 19.15 9.85 -10.30
C ALA A 519 18.13 9.16 -11.22
N HIS A 520 16.83 9.46 -11.10
CA HIS A 520 15.80 8.91 -12.00
C HIS A 520 16.00 9.35 -13.45
N ALA A 521 16.26 10.63 -13.69
CA ALA A 521 16.49 11.16 -15.04
C ALA A 521 17.75 10.55 -15.69
N LYS A 522 18.85 10.43 -14.93
CA LYS A 522 20.08 9.74 -15.39
C LYS A 522 19.85 8.24 -15.65
N ALA A 523 19.07 7.56 -14.81
CA ALA A 523 18.76 6.13 -14.99
C ALA A 523 17.87 5.86 -16.21
N ALA A 524 16.97 6.80 -16.54
CA ALA A 524 16.17 6.76 -17.77
C ALA A 524 16.95 7.18 -19.04
N GLY A 525 18.15 7.76 -18.89
CA GLY A 525 18.95 8.30 -19.99
C GLY A 525 18.41 9.59 -20.62
N VAL A 526 17.57 10.33 -19.88
CA VAL A 526 16.82 11.49 -20.40
C VAL A 526 17.58 12.80 -20.11
N PRO A 527 17.74 13.71 -21.10
CA PRO A 527 18.42 14.99 -20.89
C PRO A 527 17.68 15.88 -19.89
N ILE A 528 18.46 16.67 -19.14
CA ILE A 528 17.96 17.50 -18.03
C ILE A 528 18.15 18.99 -18.36
N VAL A 529 17.07 19.76 -18.26
CA VAL A 529 17.09 21.23 -18.26
C VAL A 529 16.80 21.71 -16.83
N VAL A 530 17.57 22.66 -16.31
CA VAL A 530 17.35 23.17 -14.94
C VAL A 530 16.54 24.46 -14.98
N ALA A 531 15.41 24.48 -14.27
CA ALA A 531 14.63 25.69 -14.02
C ALA A 531 14.96 26.21 -12.62
N LEU A 532 15.77 27.27 -12.54
CA LEU A 532 16.13 27.91 -11.27
C LEU A 532 15.00 28.88 -10.87
N ASN A 533 14.09 28.45 -9.99
CA ASN A 533 12.86 29.15 -9.63
C ASN A 533 13.05 30.09 -8.42
N LYS A 534 12.05 30.95 -8.17
CA LYS A 534 11.97 31.93 -7.07
C LYS A 534 13.03 33.06 -7.14
N ILE A 535 13.51 33.44 -8.34
CA ILE A 535 14.48 34.54 -8.51
C ILE A 535 13.97 35.91 -8.04
N ASP A 536 12.66 36.05 -7.81
CA ASP A 536 12.03 37.25 -7.25
C ASP A 536 12.26 37.43 -5.74
N LYS A 537 12.81 36.42 -5.04
CA LYS A 537 13.20 36.55 -3.62
C LYS A 537 14.50 37.37 -3.47
N PRO A 538 14.62 38.26 -2.48
CA PRO A 538 15.84 39.03 -2.23
C PRO A 538 17.04 38.14 -1.83
N GLU A 539 16.79 36.90 -1.41
CA GLU A 539 17.80 35.90 -1.10
C GLU A 539 18.46 35.30 -2.35
N ALA A 540 17.86 35.43 -3.54
CA ALA A 540 18.38 34.94 -4.82
C ALA A 540 19.52 35.82 -5.38
N THR A 541 20.51 36.12 -4.53
CA THR A 541 21.70 36.90 -4.90
C THR A 541 22.59 36.09 -5.85
N GLU A 542 23.26 36.73 -6.81
CA GLU A 542 24.10 36.05 -7.82
C GLU A 542 25.18 35.14 -7.20
N ASN A 543 25.72 35.48 -6.02
CA ASN A 543 26.64 34.62 -5.27
C ASN A 543 26.01 33.25 -4.91
N LYS A 544 24.72 33.23 -4.54
CA LYS A 544 23.97 32.02 -4.18
C LYS A 544 23.57 31.22 -5.42
N ILE A 545 23.30 31.91 -6.54
CA ILE A 545 23.14 31.28 -7.85
C ILE A 545 24.42 30.54 -8.26
N GLN A 546 25.59 31.17 -8.10
CA GLN A 546 26.89 30.55 -8.35
C GLN A 546 27.20 29.39 -7.39
N GLU A 547 26.75 29.46 -6.14
CA GLU A 547 26.83 28.33 -5.20
C GLU A 547 25.99 27.14 -5.71
N ILE A 548 24.74 27.37 -6.12
CA ILE A 548 23.85 26.34 -6.68
C ILE A 548 24.44 25.73 -7.96
N TYR A 549 25.10 26.53 -8.81
CA TYR A 549 25.83 26.01 -9.99
C TYR A 549 26.96 25.06 -9.56
N GLY A 550 27.67 25.36 -8.48
CA GLY A 550 28.64 24.46 -7.85
C GLY A 550 28.01 23.19 -7.27
N GLN A 551 26.85 23.30 -6.63
CA GLN A 551 26.10 22.15 -6.09
C GLN A 551 25.59 21.22 -7.22
N LEU A 552 25.23 21.77 -8.38
CA LEU A 552 24.81 21.01 -9.57
C LEU A 552 26.00 20.33 -10.27
N ALA A 553 27.11 21.05 -10.46
CA ALA A 553 28.33 20.49 -11.05
C ALA A 553 28.90 19.32 -10.21
N GLN A 554 28.78 19.38 -8.87
CA GLN A 554 29.12 18.26 -7.97
C GLN A 554 28.28 16.99 -8.18
N ARG A 555 27.17 17.06 -8.93
CA ARG A 555 26.30 15.93 -9.31
C ARG A 555 26.35 15.64 -10.80
N ASP A 556 27.47 15.98 -11.45
CA ASP A 556 27.71 15.88 -12.89
C ASP A 556 26.66 16.60 -13.75
N LEU A 557 26.08 17.71 -13.25
CA LEU A 557 25.24 18.62 -14.03
C LEU A 557 26.00 19.93 -14.26
N ASN A 558 26.86 19.94 -15.27
CA ASN A 558 27.76 21.04 -15.54
C ASN A 558 27.02 22.16 -16.31
N PRO A 559 26.95 23.40 -15.77
CA PRO A 559 26.26 24.50 -16.46
C PRO A 559 26.97 24.91 -17.76
N ILE A 560 26.20 25.24 -18.80
CA ILE A 560 26.72 25.84 -20.05
C ILE A 560 27.63 27.08 -19.79
N PRO A 561 27.32 28.01 -18.86
CA PRO A 561 28.22 29.11 -18.51
C PRO A 561 29.62 28.71 -18.00
N TRP A 562 29.82 27.45 -17.58
CA TRP A 562 31.11 26.89 -17.16
C TRP A 562 31.72 25.95 -18.21
N GLY A 563 31.17 25.92 -19.44
CA GLY A 563 31.60 25.01 -20.51
C GLY A 563 30.99 23.61 -20.45
N GLY A 564 29.91 23.44 -19.66
CA GLY A 564 29.14 22.21 -19.59
C GLY A 564 28.03 22.11 -20.64
N ASP A 565 27.18 21.11 -20.44
CA ASP A 565 26.11 20.65 -21.33
C ASP A 565 24.69 20.98 -20.82
N ILE A 566 24.55 21.32 -19.53
CA ILE A 566 23.25 21.56 -18.89
C ILE A 566 22.84 23.03 -19.01
N GLU A 567 21.68 23.26 -19.62
CA GLU A 567 21.03 24.56 -19.69
C GLU A 567 20.36 24.93 -18.37
N ILE A 568 20.53 26.17 -17.92
CA ILE A 568 19.97 26.68 -16.66
C ILE A 568 19.20 27.98 -16.88
N VAL A 569 17.88 27.88 -16.91
CA VAL A 569 16.98 29.03 -17.11
C VAL A 569 16.59 29.62 -15.75
N LYS A 570 16.83 30.92 -15.56
CA LYS A 570 16.42 31.68 -14.37
C LYS A 570 14.94 32.02 -14.48
N THR A 571 14.11 31.59 -13.52
CA THR A 571 12.64 31.67 -13.59
C THR A 571 11.98 32.19 -12.31
N SER A 572 10.79 32.78 -12.43
CA SER A 572 9.88 33.01 -11.30
C SER A 572 8.45 32.64 -11.69
N ALA A 573 7.90 31.63 -11.01
CA ALA A 573 6.47 31.30 -11.09
C ALA A 573 5.57 32.49 -10.70
N HIS A 574 6.00 33.32 -9.74
CA HIS A 574 5.20 34.43 -9.23
C HIS A 574 5.13 35.60 -10.22
N THR A 575 6.26 36.13 -10.69
CA THR A 575 6.26 37.23 -11.68
C THR A 575 5.85 36.71 -13.08
N GLY A 576 6.35 35.54 -13.48
CA GLY A 576 6.26 34.98 -14.83
C GLY A 576 7.54 35.14 -15.64
N GLU A 577 8.60 35.68 -15.03
CA GLU A 577 9.92 35.87 -15.63
C GLU A 577 10.61 34.54 -15.95
N GLY A 578 11.36 34.48 -17.06
CA GLY A 578 12.04 33.27 -17.55
C GLY A 578 11.13 32.18 -18.12
N ILE A 579 9.80 32.27 -18.02
CA ILE A 579 8.90 31.18 -18.44
C ILE A 579 8.86 31.03 -19.97
N GLN A 580 8.87 32.13 -20.73
CA GLN A 580 8.95 32.05 -22.19
C GLN A 580 10.30 31.48 -22.63
N GLU A 581 11.40 31.94 -22.01
CA GLU A 581 12.75 31.45 -22.24
C GLU A 581 12.85 29.93 -21.99
N LEU A 582 12.25 29.43 -20.91
CA LEU A 582 12.17 27.98 -20.64
C LEU A 582 11.40 27.21 -21.72
N LEU A 583 10.29 27.76 -22.24
CA LEU A 583 9.53 27.14 -23.33
C LEU A 583 10.31 27.12 -24.65
N ASP A 584 11.01 28.21 -24.96
CA ASP A 584 11.83 28.34 -26.16
C ASP A 584 13.07 27.42 -26.08
N THR A 585 13.71 27.31 -24.91
CA THR A 585 14.76 26.33 -24.61
C THR A 585 14.29 24.89 -24.82
N LEU A 586 13.11 24.53 -24.32
CA LEU A 586 12.58 23.16 -24.47
C LEU A 586 12.30 22.81 -25.93
N ASP A 587 11.82 23.78 -26.72
CA ASP A 587 11.59 23.61 -28.15
C ASP A 587 12.91 23.47 -28.94
N LEU A 588 13.94 24.24 -28.60
CA LEU A 588 15.30 24.12 -29.16
C LEU A 588 15.96 22.77 -28.80
N GLN A 589 15.77 22.27 -27.59
CA GLN A 589 16.24 20.94 -27.19
C GLN A 589 15.52 19.82 -27.97
N ALA A 590 14.24 19.99 -28.28
CA ALA A 590 13.51 19.05 -29.15
C ALA A 590 14.00 19.04 -30.60
N GLU A 591 14.44 20.18 -31.13
CA GLU A 591 15.14 20.25 -32.43
C GLU A 591 16.51 19.55 -32.38
N LEU A 592 17.30 19.78 -31.32
CA LEU A 592 18.62 19.17 -31.14
C LEU A 592 18.56 17.63 -30.99
N LEU A 593 17.48 17.12 -30.41
CA LEU A 593 17.18 15.68 -30.29
C LEU A 593 16.51 15.08 -31.55
N GLU A 594 16.27 15.89 -32.58
CA GLU A 594 15.55 15.53 -33.81
C GLU A 594 14.20 14.79 -33.57
N LEU A 595 13.41 15.20 -32.57
CA LEU A 595 12.20 14.47 -32.16
C LEU A 595 11.15 14.38 -33.29
N LYS A 596 10.81 13.15 -33.67
CA LYS A 596 9.85 12.81 -34.75
C LYS A 596 8.76 11.86 -34.26
N ALA A 597 7.64 11.81 -34.97
CA ALA A 597 6.61 10.77 -34.83
C ALA A 597 5.84 10.60 -36.15
N ASP A 598 5.21 9.44 -36.35
CA ASP A 598 4.20 9.21 -37.39
C ASP A 598 2.85 9.81 -36.97
N PHE A 599 2.22 10.60 -37.83
CA PHE A 599 0.95 11.28 -37.57
C PHE A 599 -0.30 10.59 -38.16
N ASP A 600 -0.19 9.50 -38.94
CA ASP A 600 -1.35 8.73 -39.45
C ASP A 600 -1.27 7.20 -39.22
N GLY A 601 -0.12 6.69 -38.75
CA GLY A 601 0.04 5.32 -38.26
C GLY A 601 -0.95 4.90 -37.16
N ALA A 602 -0.98 3.61 -36.81
CA ALA A 602 -1.76 3.15 -35.67
C ALA A 602 -1.15 3.65 -34.36
N ALA A 603 -1.96 4.14 -33.43
CA ALA A 603 -1.43 4.80 -32.24
C ALA A 603 -0.76 3.85 -31.25
N GLN A 604 0.34 4.32 -30.67
CA GLN A 604 1.04 3.71 -29.55
C GLN A 604 1.54 4.77 -28.56
N GLY A 605 1.82 4.33 -27.34
CA GLY A 605 2.37 5.18 -26.29
C GLY A 605 2.20 4.56 -24.91
N SER A 606 2.10 5.38 -23.88
CA SER A 606 2.14 4.95 -22.47
C SER A 606 0.93 5.40 -21.66
N VAL A 607 0.49 4.58 -20.71
CA VAL A 607 -0.52 4.93 -19.69
C VAL A 607 0.15 5.80 -18.63
N ILE A 608 -0.38 7.00 -18.42
CA ILE A 608 0.10 7.93 -17.38
C ILE A 608 -0.53 7.57 -16.02
N GLU A 609 -1.85 7.37 -16.00
CA GLU A 609 -2.62 7.19 -14.77
C GLU A 609 -3.96 6.49 -15.06
N ALA A 610 -4.47 5.69 -14.12
CA ALA A 610 -5.73 4.94 -14.28
C ALA A 610 -6.73 5.25 -13.16
N SER A 611 -8.01 5.42 -13.52
CA SER A 611 -9.08 5.82 -12.59
C SER A 611 -10.41 5.13 -12.90
N HIS A 612 -11.26 4.89 -11.90
CA HIS A 612 -12.60 4.34 -12.10
C HIS A 612 -13.67 5.41 -11.85
N LYS A 613 -14.42 5.78 -12.90
CA LYS A 613 -15.40 6.89 -12.84
C LYS A 613 -16.83 6.38 -13.07
N GLU A 614 -17.74 6.72 -12.17
CA GLU A 614 -19.14 6.28 -12.24
C GLU A 614 -19.78 6.67 -13.59
N GLY A 615 -20.52 5.75 -14.20
CA GLY A 615 -21.10 5.92 -15.54
C GLY A 615 -20.12 5.83 -16.72
N ARG A 616 -18.80 6.02 -16.53
CA ARG A 616 -17.77 5.80 -17.58
C ARG A 616 -17.06 4.46 -17.46
N GLY A 617 -16.96 3.88 -16.25
CA GLY A 617 -16.22 2.66 -15.96
C GLY A 617 -14.72 2.93 -15.77
N ALA A 618 -13.87 2.02 -16.26
CA ALA A 618 -12.43 2.25 -16.36
C ALA A 618 -12.11 3.42 -17.30
N VAL A 619 -11.33 4.38 -16.80
CA VAL A 619 -10.86 5.59 -17.50
C VAL A 619 -9.35 5.70 -17.31
N ALA A 620 -8.60 5.52 -18.40
CA ALA A 620 -7.14 5.63 -18.41
C ALA A 620 -6.72 6.96 -19.05
N THR A 621 -5.85 7.71 -18.39
CA THR A 621 -5.12 8.84 -18.95
C THR A 621 -3.88 8.30 -19.65
N ILE A 622 -3.79 8.49 -20.96
CA ILE A 622 -2.72 7.96 -21.81
C ILE A 622 -2.01 9.09 -22.55
N LEU A 623 -0.72 8.90 -22.83
CA LEU A 623 0.07 9.76 -23.70
C LEU A 623 0.18 9.08 -25.07
N VAL A 624 -0.45 9.66 -26.10
CA VAL A 624 -0.22 9.23 -27.49
C VAL A 624 1.14 9.77 -27.92
N GLN A 625 2.12 8.87 -28.13
CA GLN A 625 3.51 9.22 -28.49
C GLN A 625 3.75 9.10 -30.00
N GLU A 626 3.12 8.11 -30.65
CA GLU A 626 3.08 7.97 -32.11
C GLU A 626 1.68 7.56 -32.58
N GLY A 627 1.39 7.83 -33.85
CA GLY A 627 0.18 7.39 -34.55
C GLY A 627 -1.12 8.09 -34.13
N LYS A 628 -2.17 7.86 -34.91
CA LYS A 628 -3.44 8.56 -34.82
C LYS A 628 -4.53 7.72 -34.17
N LEU A 629 -4.88 8.04 -32.92
CA LEU A 629 -5.93 7.39 -32.14
C LEU A 629 -7.31 7.98 -32.49
N LYS A 630 -8.32 7.11 -32.70
CA LYS A 630 -9.70 7.48 -33.06
C LYS A 630 -10.73 6.83 -32.13
N VAL A 631 -11.88 7.49 -31.94
CA VAL A 631 -13.03 6.90 -31.22
C VAL A 631 -13.56 5.69 -31.99
N GLY A 632 -13.54 4.52 -31.34
CA GLY A 632 -13.98 3.26 -31.90
C GLY A 632 -12.87 2.27 -32.26
N ASP A 633 -11.60 2.63 -32.05
CA ASP A 633 -10.46 1.71 -32.22
C ASP A 633 -10.40 0.65 -31.12
N PHE A 634 -9.74 -0.47 -31.39
CA PHE A 634 -9.45 -1.52 -30.40
C PHE A 634 -8.05 -1.29 -29.81
N ILE A 635 -7.95 -1.42 -28.49
CA ILE A 635 -6.74 -1.11 -27.73
C ILE A 635 -6.42 -2.25 -26.77
N VAL A 636 -5.14 -2.56 -26.63
CA VAL A 636 -4.55 -3.27 -25.49
C VAL A 636 -3.62 -2.31 -24.75
N ALA A 637 -3.67 -2.32 -23.43
CA ALA A 637 -2.86 -1.50 -22.53
C ALA A 637 -2.46 -2.38 -21.34
N GLY A 638 -1.28 -2.99 -21.42
CA GLY A 638 -0.86 -4.09 -20.55
C GLY A 638 -1.97 -5.12 -20.29
N ARG A 639 -2.32 -5.33 -19.02
CA ARG A 639 -3.36 -6.32 -18.64
C ARG A 639 -4.79 -5.95 -19.03
N ALA A 640 -5.07 -4.77 -19.56
CA ALA A 640 -6.41 -4.32 -19.91
C ALA A 640 -6.62 -4.26 -21.43
N PHE A 641 -7.84 -4.57 -21.89
CA PHE A 641 -8.18 -4.46 -23.32
C PHE A 641 -9.57 -3.88 -23.52
N GLY A 642 -9.86 -3.42 -24.74
CA GLY A 642 -11.23 -3.01 -25.06
C GLY A 642 -11.39 -2.25 -26.36
N ARG A 643 -12.38 -1.37 -26.36
CA ARG A 643 -12.71 -0.50 -27.49
C ARG A 643 -12.96 0.92 -27.00
N VAL A 644 -12.27 1.88 -27.59
CA VAL A 644 -12.33 3.28 -27.17
C VAL A 644 -13.72 3.86 -27.46
N ARG A 645 -14.48 4.20 -26.40
CA ARG A 645 -15.87 4.68 -26.47
C ARG A 645 -15.98 6.20 -26.54
N ASP A 646 -15.08 6.88 -25.85
CA ASP A 646 -15.08 8.33 -25.63
C ASP A 646 -13.65 8.75 -25.25
N ILE A 647 -13.17 9.82 -25.88
CA ILE A 647 -11.83 10.41 -25.65
C ILE A 647 -12.03 11.83 -25.13
N THR A 648 -11.33 12.18 -24.05
CA THR A 648 -11.40 13.48 -23.41
C THR A 648 -10.01 14.13 -23.38
N ASP A 649 -9.93 15.36 -23.88
CA ASP A 649 -8.75 16.23 -23.93
C ASP A 649 -8.33 16.72 -22.53
N ASP A 650 -7.12 17.28 -22.40
CA ASP A 650 -6.60 17.85 -21.13
C ASP A 650 -7.55 18.90 -20.52
N LYS A 651 -8.19 19.70 -21.38
CA LYS A 651 -9.20 20.72 -21.02
C LYS A 651 -10.62 20.17 -20.81
N GLY A 652 -10.79 18.85 -20.67
CA GLY A 652 -12.09 18.20 -20.43
C GLY A 652 -13.01 18.11 -21.65
N ASN A 653 -12.55 18.54 -22.83
CA ASN A 653 -13.33 18.55 -24.07
C ASN A 653 -13.40 17.15 -24.70
N ARG A 654 -14.53 16.78 -25.28
CA ARG A 654 -14.65 15.53 -26.06
C ARG A 654 -14.10 15.70 -27.47
N ILE A 655 -13.21 14.79 -27.87
CA ILE A 655 -12.57 14.76 -29.19
C ILE A 655 -12.78 13.38 -29.85
N LYS A 656 -12.63 13.34 -31.18
CA LYS A 656 -12.84 12.11 -31.99
C LYS A 656 -11.53 11.48 -32.46
N ASP A 657 -10.57 12.33 -32.78
CA ASP A 657 -9.28 12.02 -33.36
C ASP A 657 -8.21 12.68 -32.47
N VAL A 658 -7.08 12.00 -32.27
CA VAL A 658 -5.93 12.48 -31.48
C VAL A 658 -4.67 12.34 -32.33
N LEU A 659 -3.76 13.32 -32.24
CA LEU A 659 -2.46 13.32 -32.92
C LEU A 659 -1.33 13.37 -31.87
N PRO A 660 -0.16 12.77 -32.14
CA PRO A 660 0.98 12.84 -31.23
C PRO A 660 1.63 14.24 -31.24
N PRO A 661 2.28 14.67 -30.14
CA PRO A 661 2.18 14.12 -28.80
C PRO A 661 0.93 14.71 -28.12
N SER A 662 0.06 13.87 -27.54
CA SER A 662 -1.14 14.36 -26.82
C SER A 662 -1.48 13.51 -25.59
N PRO A 663 -1.65 14.12 -24.40
CA PRO A 663 -2.25 13.46 -23.25
C PRO A 663 -3.78 13.47 -23.36
N VAL A 664 -4.43 12.30 -23.25
CA VAL A 664 -5.88 12.16 -23.36
C VAL A 664 -6.44 11.11 -22.40
N ALA A 665 -7.63 11.34 -21.85
CA ALA A 665 -8.36 10.37 -21.04
C ALA A 665 -9.32 9.55 -21.91
N ILE A 666 -9.00 8.27 -22.10
CA ILE A 666 -9.83 7.30 -22.83
C ILE A 666 -10.76 6.53 -21.88
N SER A 667 -11.79 5.91 -22.43
CA SER A 667 -12.70 5.04 -21.67
C SER A 667 -13.29 3.93 -22.53
N GLY A 668 -13.59 2.79 -21.91
CA GLY A 668 -14.10 1.59 -22.61
C GLY A 668 -13.20 0.35 -22.60
N LEU A 669 -12.15 0.36 -21.77
CA LEU A 669 -11.42 -0.84 -21.34
C LEU A 669 -12.32 -1.75 -20.48
N ASP A 670 -11.97 -3.02 -20.35
CA ASP A 670 -12.64 -4.00 -19.50
C ASP A 670 -12.20 -3.90 -18.03
N GLU A 671 -10.91 -3.66 -17.80
CA GLU A 671 -10.26 -3.49 -16.50
C GLU A 671 -9.42 -2.20 -16.47
N LEU A 672 -8.78 -1.90 -15.34
CA LEU A 672 -7.80 -0.82 -15.22
C LEU A 672 -6.40 -1.33 -15.63
N PRO A 673 -5.68 -0.64 -16.53
CA PRO A 673 -4.26 -0.89 -16.80
C PRO A 673 -3.39 -0.32 -15.67
N ASP A 674 -2.12 -0.72 -15.58
CA ASP A 674 -1.18 -0.09 -14.65
C ASP A 674 -0.72 1.28 -15.17
N ALA A 675 -0.50 2.23 -14.26
CA ALA A 675 0.19 3.48 -14.58
C ALA A 675 1.65 3.17 -14.92
N GLY A 676 2.06 3.42 -16.17
CA GLY A 676 3.32 3.00 -16.78
C GLY A 676 3.20 1.94 -17.88
N ASP A 677 2.04 1.30 -18.07
CA ASP A 677 1.86 0.30 -19.14
C ASP A 677 1.95 0.91 -20.55
N ALA A 678 2.65 0.23 -21.46
CA ALA A 678 2.56 0.53 -22.88
C ALA A 678 1.18 0.15 -23.44
N PHE A 679 0.68 0.92 -24.40
CA PHE A 679 -0.55 0.61 -25.14
C PHE A 679 -0.33 0.59 -26.66
N TYR A 680 -1.12 -0.25 -27.33
CA TYR A 680 -1.10 -0.42 -28.78
C TYR A 680 -2.52 -0.50 -29.34
N ILE A 681 -2.76 0.16 -30.47
CA ILE A 681 -3.96 -0.07 -31.29
C ILE A 681 -3.78 -1.34 -32.14
N VAL A 682 -4.81 -2.19 -32.18
CA VAL A 682 -4.81 -3.44 -32.95
C VAL A 682 -6.05 -3.57 -33.84
N ASP A 683 -5.95 -4.35 -34.92
CA ASP A 683 -7.01 -4.45 -35.95
C ASP A 683 -8.32 -5.06 -35.44
N THR A 684 -8.25 -5.89 -34.38
CA THR A 684 -9.40 -6.65 -33.87
C THR A 684 -9.37 -6.79 -32.35
N LEU A 685 -10.55 -6.73 -31.74
CA LEU A 685 -10.74 -6.99 -30.31
C LEU A 685 -10.19 -8.35 -29.86
N LYS A 686 -10.20 -9.37 -30.74
CA LYS A 686 -9.68 -10.70 -30.42
C LYS A 686 -8.16 -10.71 -30.22
N LYS A 687 -7.39 -10.00 -31.05
CA LYS A 687 -5.94 -9.79 -30.81
C LYS A 687 -5.70 -9.12 -29.45
N ALA A 688 -6.47 -8.06 -29.14
CA ALA A 688 -6.34 -7.32 -27.88
C ALA A 688 -6.63 -8.20 -26.65
N GLN A 689 -7.68 -9.03 -26.74
CA GLN A 689 -8.06 -9.98 -25.71
C GLN A 689 -6.98 -11.06 -25.50
N GLU A 690 -6.48 -11.68 -26.59
CA GLU A 690 -5.47 -12.75 -26.48
C GLU A 690 -4.14 -12.25 -25.90
N ALA A 691 -3.74 -11.00 -26.21
CA ALA A 691 -2.59 -10.35 -25.58
C ALA A 691 -2.79 -10.11 -24.07
N ALA A 692 -3.88 -9.43 -23.69
CA ALA A 692 -4.16 -9.11 -22.28
C ALA A 692 -4.44 -10.36 -21.42
N GLU A 693 -5.11 -11.38 -21.95
CA GLU A 693 -5.34 -12.65 -21.24
C GLU A 693 -4.03 -13.41 -21.02
N GLN A 694 -3.11 -13.44 -22.00
CA GLN A 694 -1.79 -14.05 -21.81
C GLN A 694 -0.99 -13.34 -20.71
N ARG A 695 -1.08 -12.00 -20.61
CA ARG A 695 -0.44 -11.25 -19.51
C ARG A 695 -1.07 -11.54 -18.16
N ARG A 696 -2.40 -11.51 -18.06
CA ARG A 696 -3.15 -11.84 -16.84
C ARG A 696 -2.81 -13.23 -16.32
N ASP A 697 -2.59 -14.19 -17.21
CA ASP A 697 -2.21 -15.55 -16.83
C ASP A 697 -0.74 -15.63 -16.41
N ARG A 698 0.19 -14.99 -17.13
CA ARG A 698 1.62 -14.90 -16.73
C ARG A 698 1.82 -14.20 -15.38
N GLU A 699 1.14 -13.08 -15.14
CA GLU A 699 1.16 -12.37 -13.86
C GLU A 699 0.61 -13.24 -12.71
N ARG A 700 -0.45 -14.02 -12.97
CA ARG A 700 -1.02 -14.96 -11.99
C ARG A 700 -0.09 -16.14 -11.73
N GLU A 701 0.60 -16.66 -12.73
CA GLU A 701 1.61 -17.72 -12.56
C GLU A 701 2.79 -17.22 -11.73
N LEU A 702 3.29 -16.00 -11.98
CA LEU A 702 4.34 -15.37 -11.17
C LEU A 702 3.90 -15.19 -9.71
N GLN A 703 2.67 -14.71 -9.46
CA GLN A 703 2.11 -14.61 -8.10
C GLN A 703 1.93 -15.99 -7.42
N LEU A 704 1.59 -17.04 -8.18
CA LEU A 704 1.44 -18.40 -7.66
C LEU A 704 2.79 -19.11 -7.42
N ALA A 705 3.84 -18.70 -8.14
CA ALA A 705 5.21 -19.19 -8.02
C ALA A 705 6.00 -18.55 -6.86
N GLN A 706 5.55 -17.40 -6.34
CA GLN A 706 6.12 -16.85 -5.10
C GLN A 706 6.05 -17.88 -3.95
N PRO A 707 7.09 -17.99 -3.11
CA PRO A 707 7.18 -19.03 -2.09
C PRO A 707 6.08 -18.84 -1.04
N LYS A 708 5.03 -19.66 -1.12
CA LYS A 708 3.94 -19.69 -0.14
C LYS A 708 4.51 -20.02 1.23
N VAL A 709 4.37 -19.09 2.16
CA VAL A 709 4.77 -19.28 3.56
C VAL A 709 4.10 -20.55 4.08
N THR A 710 4.91 -21.56 4.39
CA THR A 710 4.43 -22.88 4.80
C THR A 710 3.79 -22.79 6.18
N LEU A 711 2.92 -23.75 6.52
CA LEU A 711 2.35 -23.79 7.87
C LEU A 711 3.44 -23.83 8.95
N ASP A 712 4.56 -24.52 8.71
CA ASP A 712 5.69 -24.58 9.66
C ASP A 712 6.38 -23.22 9.84
N THR A 713 6.52 -22.42 8.77
CA THR A 713 7.09 -21.06 8.85
C THR A 713 6.07 -20.01 9.34
N LEU A 714 4.77 -20.30 9.29
CA LEU A 714 3.74 -19.55 10.00
C LEU A 714 3.73 -19.90 11.50
N PHE A 715 3.82 -21.18 11.87
CA PHE A 715 3.83 -21.61 13.28
C PHE A 715 5.07 -21.13 14.03
N GLY A 716 6.26 -21.12 13.41
CA GLY A 716 7.43 -20.48 14.01
C GLY A 716 7.17 -19.00 14.34
N LYS A 717 6.74 -18.22 13.33
CA LYS A 717 6.47 -16.78 13.49
C LYS A 717 5.29 -16.44 14.41
N MET A 718 4.32 -17.35 14.57
CA MET A 718 3.20 -17.20 15.51
C MET A 718 3.52 -17.65 16.93
N ALA A 719 4.57 -18.47 17.13
CA ALA A 719 5.00 -18.91 18.46
C ALA A 719 5.91 -17.90 19.17
N GLU A 720 6.55 -17.01 18.41
CA GLU A 720 7.59 -16.11 18.95
C GLU A 720 7.04 -14.78 19.49
N GLN A 721 5.87 -14.28 19.04
CA GLN A 721 5.21 -13.08 19.56
C GLN A 721 3.71 -13.00 19.19
N GLU A 722 2.85 -12.55 20.13
CA GLU A 722 1.50 -12.05 19.81
C GLU A 722 1.58 -10.64 19.22
N LEU A 723 2.10 -10.52 17.99
CA LEU A 723 2.18 -9.25 17.27
C LEU A 723 0.79 -8.65 17.03
N LYS A 724 0.62 -7.37 17.41
CA LYS A 724 -0.64 -6.65 17.22
C LYS A 724 -0.76 -6.19 15.78
N GLU A 725 -1.59 -6.85 14.97
CA GLU A 725 -1.81 -6.47 13.57
C GLU A 725 -2.89 -5.37 13.43
N ILE A 726 -2.54 -4.24 12.81
CA ILE A 726 -3.51 -3.26 12.27
C ILE A 726 -3.80 -3.65 10.83
N LEU A 727 -5.05 -4.05 10.57
CA LEU A 727 -5.52 -4.41 9.24
C LEU A 727 -6.21 -3.21 8.57
N VAL A 728 -5.79 -2.88 7.35
CA VAL A 728 -6.27 -1.71 6.60
C VAL A 728 -6.84 -2.12 5.24
N VAL A 729 -7.94 -1.49 4.83
CA VAL A 729 -8.48 -1.54 3.46
C VAL A 729 -8.34 -0.16 2.85
N VAL A 730 -7.60 -0.06 1.74
CA VAL A 730 -7.26 1.20 1.07
C VAL A 730 -8.11 1.39 -0.18
N LYS A 731 -8.66 2.59 -0.36
CA LYS A 731 -9.29 3.05 -1.60
C LYS A 731 -8.72 4.40 -2.01
N ALA A 732 -8.38 4.58 -3.28
CA ALA A 732 -7.97 5.87 -3.83
C ALA A 732 -8.69 6.17 -5.15
N ASP A 733 -8.60 7.41 -5.62
CA ASP A 733 -9.21 7.87 -6.87
C ASP A 733 -8.45 7.44 -8.13
N VAL A 734 -7.12 7.29 -8.02
CA VAL A 734 -6.21 6.85 -9.08
C VAL A 734 -5.28 5.71 -8.66
N GLN A 735 -4.81 4.92 -9.62
CA GLN A 735 -4.00 3.72 -9.40
C GLN A 735 -2.65 4.02 -8.73
N GLY A 736 -1.90 5.02 -9.22
CA GLY A 736 -0.59 5.34 -8.66
C GLY A 736 -0.65 5.70 -7.17
N SER A 737 -1.72 6.34 -6.71
CA SER A 737 -1.94 6.65 -5.29
C SER A 737 -2.28 5.40 -4.47
N VAL A 738 -2.95 4.38 -5.04
CA VAL A 738 -3.17 3.08 -4.36
C VAL A 738 -1.84 2.39 -4.06
N ASP A 739 -0.92 2.37 -5.02
CA ASP A 739 0.35 1.66 -4.88
C ASP A 739 1.29 2.38 -3.90
N VAL A 740 1.38 3.71 -3.98
CA VAL A 740 2.13 4.52 -3.01
C VAL A 740 1.54 4.39 -1.61
N LEU A 741 0.22 4.44 -1.43
CA LEU A 741 -0.42 4.25 -0.12
C LEU A 741 -0.18 2.85 0.44
N ARG A 742 -0.13 1.80 -0.39
CA ARG A 742 0.21 0.44 0.07
C ARG A 742 1.61 0.44 0.70
N ASN A 743 2.59 0.99 -0.02
CA ASN A 743 3.98 1.02 0.41
C ASN A 743 4.18 1.90 1.67
N GLU A 744 3.61 3.10 1.71
CA GLU A 744 3.74 4.01 2.86
C GLU A 744 3.02 3.49 4.12
N ILE A 745 1.87 2.83 3.98
CA ILE A 745 1.15 2.26 5.13
C ILE A 745 1.91 1.06 5.71
N GLU A 746 2.54 0.23 4.88
CA GLU A 746 3.31 -0.92 5.36
C GLU A 746 4.65 -0.51 6.00
N LYS A 747 5.26 0.62 5.58
CA LYS A 747 6.43 1.23 6.25
C LYS A 747 6.19 1.64 7.72
N VAL A 748 4.94 1.86 8.14
CA VAL A 748 4.59 2.21 9.54
C VAL A 748 4.63 0.98 10.48
N SER A 749 4.90 -0.22 9.95
CA SER A 749 5.09 -1.43 10.76
C SER A 749 6.38 -1.38 11.59
N GLY A 750 6.26 -1.58 12.90
CA GLY A 750 7.38 -1.81 13.82
C GLY A 750 7.42 -3.25 14.34
N ASP A 751 8.36 -3.52 15.25
CA ASP A 751 8.58 -4.87 15.80
C ASP A 751 7.46 -5.34 16.76
N GLU A 752 6.76 -4.44 17.46
CA GLU A 752 5.63 -4.79 18.36
C GLU A 752 4.23 -4.69 17.68
N VAL A 753 4.08 -3.79 16.71
CA VAL A 753 2.81 -3.48 16.03
C VAL A 753 3.02 -3.47 14.52
N LYS A 754 2.27 -4.31 13.82
CA LYS A 754 2.46 -4.56 12.39
C LYS A 754 1.26 -4.05 11.60
N VAL A 755 1.50 -3.21 10.59
CA VAL A 755 0.44 -2.66 9.74
C VAL A 755 0.38 -3.47 8.44
N ARG A 756 -0.82 -3.87 8.02
CA ARG A 756 -1.00 -4.68 6.82
C ARG A 756 -2.19 -4.24 5.99
N VAL A 757 -1.97 -4.03 4.70
CA VAL A 757 -3.05 -3.75 3.75
C VAL A 757 -3.67 -5.07 3.28
N LEU A 758 -4.95 -5.28 3.58
CA LEU A 758 -5.70 -6.47 3.17
C LEU A 758 -6.17 -6.39 1.72
N HIS A 759 -6.59 -5.20 1.30
CA HIS A 759 -7.11 -4.91 -0.03
C HIS A 759 -6.85 -3.44 -0.35
N ALA A 760 -6.34 -3.18 -1.55
CA ALA A 760 -6.02 -1.86 -2.05
C ALA A 760 -6.56 -1.75 -3.49
N ALA A 761 -7.46 -0.80 -3.77
CA ALA A 761 -8.10 -0.70 -5.08
C ALA A 761 -8.58 0.72 -5.41
N VAL A 762 -8.78 0.98 -6.70
CA VAL A 762 -9.23 2.28 -7.21
C VAL A 762 -10.77 2.41 -7.16
N GLY A 763 -11.26 3.61 -6.83
CA GLY A 763 -12.67 3.99 -6.84
C GLY A 763 -13.28 4.21 -5.45
N GLY A 764 -14.50 4.75 -5.43
CA GLY A 764 -15.23 5.05 -4.18
C GLY A 764 -15.60 3.81 -3.36
N ILE A 765 -15.74 3.99 -2.04
CA ILE A 765 -15.95 2.89 -1.09
C ILE A 765 -17.36 2.29 -1.25
N THR A 766 -17.40 0.96 -1.42
CA THR A 766 -18.60 0.17 -1.73
C THR A 766 -19.09 -0.65 -0.54
N GLU A 767 -20.32 -1.18 -0.66
CA GLU A 767 -20.90 -2.11 0.34
C GLU A 767 -19.99 -3.33 0.59
N SER A 768 -19.32 -3.84 -0.45
CA SER A 768 -18.43 -5.01 -0.38
C SER A 768 -17.19 -4.76 0.48
N ASP A 769 -16.64 -3.56 0.42
CA ASP A 769 -15.43 -3.18 1.15
C ASP A 769 -15.70 -3.11 2.66
N VAL A 770 -16.89 -2.63 3.03
CA VAL A 770 -17.37 -2.59 4.42
C VAL A 770 -17.66 -3.99 4.96
N VAL A 771 -18.13 -4.93 4.13
CA VAL A 771 -18.29 -6.34 4.52
C VAL A 771 -16.93 -7.03 4.71
N LEU A 772 -15.93 -6.75 3.86
CA LEU A 772 -14.57 -7.24 4.04
C LEU A 772 -13.92 -6.70 5.33
N ALA A 773 -14.12 -5.40 5.60
CA ALA A 773 -13.63 -4.73 6.79
C ALA A 773 -14.29 -5.25 8.08
N GLU A 774 -15.63 -5.44 8.10
CA GLU A 774 -16.36 -6.10 9.19
C GLU A 774 -15.79 -7.50 9.48
N ALA A 775 -15.67 -8.34 8.46
CA ALA A 775 -15.23 -9.72 8.60
C ALA A 775 -13.78 -9.85 9.13
N SER A 776 -12.94 -8.86 8.83
CA SER A 776 -11.52 -8.83 9.19
C SER A 776 -11.18 -7.91 10.36
N LYS A 777 -12.16 -7.15 10.89
CA LYS A 777 -11.96 -6.00 11.81
C LYS A 777 -10.97 -4.95 11.30
N ALA A 778 -10.97 -4.68 10.01
CA ALA A 778 -10.07 -3.72 9.38
C ALA A 778 -10.64 -2.29 9.36
N ILE A 779 -9.76 -1.29 9.35
CA ILE A 779 -10.12 0.13 9.15
C ILE A 779 -10.15 0.43 7.65
N ILE A 780 -11.13 1.19 7.17
CA ILE A 780 -11.18 1.64 5.77
C ILE A 780 -10.58 3.06 5.66
N VAL A 781 -9.56 3.19 4.82
CA VAL A 781 -8.92 4.45 4.45
C VAL A 781 -9.30 4.79 3.00
N GLY A 782 -10.01 5.91 2.81
CA GLY A 782 -10.25 6.52 1.51
C GLY A 782 -9.35 7.72 1.29
N PHE A 783 -8.59 7.74 0.19
CA PHE A 783 -7.81 8.88 -0.28
C PHE A 783 -8.49 9.53 -1.48
N ASN A 784 -8.85 10.82 -1.39
CA ASN A 784 -9.59 11.58 -2.40
C ASN A 784 -10.90 10.90 -2.88
N VAL A 785 -11.48 10.00 -2.08
CA VAL A 785 -12.69 9.23 -2.42
C VAL A 785 -13.73 9.26 -1.30
N ILE A 786 -15.00 9.29 -1.72
CA ILE A 786 -16.16 9.39 -0.84
C ILE A 786 -16.87 8.03 -0.76
N PRO A 787 -17.32 7.56 0.43
CA PRO A 787 -18.12 6.36 0.54
C PRO A 787 -19.52 6.57 -0.06
N SER A 788 -19.98 5.57 -0.82
CA SER A 788 -21.36 5.54 -1.31
C SER A 788 -22.35 5.61 -0.13
N GLY A 789 -23.49 6.28 -0.30
CA GLY A 789 -24.43 6.53 0.82
C GLY A 789 -24.93 5.26 1.53
N LYS A 790 -25.01 4.14 0.78
CA LYS A 790 -25.28 2.82 1.34
C LYS A 790 -24.10 2.25 2.13
N ALA A 791 -22.88 2.36 1.63
CA ALA A 791 -21.68 1.91 2.33
C ALA A 791 -21.50 2.65 3.66
N ARG A 792 -21.71 3.98 3.70
CA ARG A 792 -21.73 4.75 4.95
C ARG A 792 -22.77 4.20 5.93
N SER A 793 -24.03 4.05 5.51
CA SER A 793 -25.09 3.52 6.38
C SER A 793 -24.80 2.08 6.84
N LEU A 794 -24.20 1.26 6.00
CA LEU A 794 -23.85 -0.13 6.31
C LEU A 794 -22.65 -0.21 7.28
N ALA A 795 -21.71 0.74 7.22
CA ALA A 795 -20.60 0.86 8.15
C ALA A 795 -21.06 1.36 9.53
N GLU A 796 -21.90 2.40 9.57
CA GLU A 796 -22.52 2.93 10.79
C GLU A 796 -23.31 1.85 11.54
N ASN A 797 -24.09 1.02 10.83
CA ASN A 797 -24.85 -0.10 11.43
C ASN A 797 -23.97 -1.26 11.93
N LYS A 798 -22.70 -1.35 11.50
CA LYS A 798 -21.78 -2.46 11.82
C LYS A 798 -20.61 -2.07 12.70
N GLY A 799 -20.43 -0.78 12.98
CA GLY A 799 -19.27 -0.27 13.73
C GLY A 799 -17.95 -0.33 12.94
N VAL A 800 -18.01 -0.33 11.60
CA VAL A 800 -16.80 -0.28 10.75
C VAL A 800 -16.36 1.17 10.62
N GLU A 801 -15.10 1.46 10.95
CA GLU A 801 -14.54 2.80 10.81
C GLU A 801 -14.14 3.09 9.36
N ILE A 802 -14.66 4.19 8.81
CA ILE A 802 -14.27 4.76 7.52
C ILE A 802 -13.65 6.14 7.78
N ARG A 803 -12.38 6.32 7.43
CA ARG A 803 -11.72 7.63 7.39
C ARG A 803 -11.45 8.03 5.94
N THR A 804 -11.71 9.29 5.62
CA THR A 804 -11.48 9.89 4.30
C THR A 804 -10.50 11.05 4.43
N TYR A 805 -9.48 11.06 3.58
CA TYR A 805 -8.38 12.02 3.61
C TYR A 805 -8.08 12.56 2.22
N ASP A 806 -7.65 13.82 2.16
CA ASP A 806 -7.28 14.50 0.91
C ASP A 806 -5.76 14.77 0.82
N VAL A 807 -5.01 14.38 1.87
CA VAL A 807 -3.55 14.58 2.00
C VAL A 807 -2.91 13.31 2.58
N ILE A 808 -1.89 12.78 1.91
CA ILE A 808 -1.26 11.50 2.26
C ILE A 808 -0.62 11.48 3.66
N TYR A 809 0.01 12.57 4.10
CA TYR A 809 0.63 12.67 5.43
C TYR A 809 -0.36 12.42 6.58
N HIS A 810 -1.62 12.86 6.44
CA HIS A 810 -2.62 12.64 7.49
C HIS A 810 -3.01 11.16 7.63
N ILE A 811 -2.84 10.35 6.58
CA ILE A 811 -3.07 8.89 6.63
C ILE A 811 -1.96 8.21 7.43
N THR A 812 -0.70 8.47 7.09
CA THR A 812 0.45 7.84 7.76
C THR A 812 0.56 8.29 9.21
N GLU A 813 0.33 9.57 9.49
CA GLU A 813 0.21 10.11 10.85
C GLU A 813 -0.87 9.41 11.69
N ASP A 814 -2.09 9.24 11.16
CA ASP A 814 -3.20 8.65 11.94
C ASP A 814 -3.03 7.16 12.15
N ILE A 815 -2.37 6.46 11.21
CA ILE A 815 -1.98 5.05 11.37
C ILE A 815 -0.84 4.92 12.39
N HIS A 816 0.12 5.86 12.41
CA HIS A 816 1.14 5.93 13.46
C HIS A 816 0.52 6.15 14.84
N LYS A 817 -0.41 7.11 14.98
CA LYS A 817 -1.16 7.37 16.23
C LYS A 817 -2.01 6.16 16.65
N ALA A 818 -2.55 5.40 15.69
CA ALA A 818 -3.28 4.16 15.97
C ALA A 818 -2.34 3.04 16.46
N ALA A 819 -1.14 2.92 15.88
CA ALA A 819 -0.10 1.99 16.31
C ALA A 819 0.44 2.34 17.71
N GLU A 820 0.77 3.61 17.96
CA GLU A 820 1.09 4.13 19.31
C GLU A 820 -0.02 3.81 20.34
N GLY A 821 -1.29 3.85 19.90
CA GLY A 821 -2.46 3.52 20.72
C GLY A 821 -2.61 2.03 21.07
N LEU A 822 -1.89 1.13 20.40
CA LEU A 822 -1.85 -0.31 20.67
C LEU A 822 -0.59 -0.76 21.44
N LEU A 823 0.45 0.09 21.50
CA LEU A 823 1.62 -0.14 22.35
C LEU A 823 1.21 -0.18 23.82
N GLU A 824 1.88 -1.03 24.59
CA GLU A 824 1.70 -1.05 26.05
C GLU A 824 2.50 0.10 26.70
N PRO A 825 1.92 0.80 27.70
CA PRO A 825 2.62 1.91 28.35
C PRO A 825 3.79 1.39 29.17
N GLU A 826 4.92 2.09 29.11
CA GLU A 826 6.09 1.73 29.87
C GLU A 826 5.92 2.09 31.35
N LEU A 827 6.01 1.09 32.22
CA LEU A 827 5.93 1.25 33.67
C LEU A 827 7.25 1.79 34.24
N ARG A 828 7.42 3.11 34.18
CA ARG A 828 8.59 3.77 34.76
C ARG A 828 8.39 4.01 36.26
N GLN A 829 9.42 3.73 37.06
CA GLN A 829 9.43 4.09 38.47
C GLN A 829 9.88 5.55 38.63
N GLU A 830 9.01 6.38 39.22
CA GLU A 830 9.29 7.75 39.64
C GLU A 830 9.55 7.74 41.15
N ILE A 831 10.78 8.06 41.57
CA ILE A 831 11.15 8.13 43.00
C ILE A 831 10.58 9.43 43.57
N LEU A 832 9.71 9.31 44.58
CA LEU A 832 9.04 10.43 45.23
C LEU A 832 9.87 10.99 46.40
N GLY A 833 10.65 10.15 47.09
CA GLY A 833 11.49 10.57 48.21
C GLY A 833 12.09 9.42 49.01
N HIS A 834 12.92 9.76 49.98
CA HIS A 834 13.67 8.83 50.82
C HIS A 834 13.40 9.12 52.30
N ALA A 835 13.26 8.08 53.12
CA ALA A 835 13.10 8.22 54.56
C ALA A 835 13.97 7.21 55.35
N GLU A 836 14.74 7.72 56.30
CA GLU A 836 15.67 6.94 57.14
C GLU A 836 14.94 6.47 58.42
N VAL A 837 15.04 5.18 58.75
CA VAL A 837 14.45 4.61 59.98
C VAL A 837 15.37 4.86 61.17
N ARG A 838 14.94 5.72 62.10
CA ARG A 838 15.70 6.05 63.32
C ARG A 838 15.33 5.15 64.51
N GLU A 839 14.05 4.82 64.66
CA GLU A 839 13.56 3.99 65.76
C GLU A 839 12.46 3.04 65.27
N VAL A 840 12.26 1.88 65.90
CA VAL A 840 11.24 0.90 65.52
C VAL A 840 10.38 0.53 66.72
N PHE A 841 9.14 1.01 66.73
CA PHE A 841 8.18 0.79 67.80
C PHE A 841 7.37 -0.48 67.53
N ARG A 842 7.49 -1.49 68.40
CA ARG A 842 6.73 -2.75 68.28
C ARG A 842 5.50 -2.72 69.19
N ILE A 843 4.31 -2.74 68.59
CA ILE A 843 3.03 -2.66 69.30
C ILE A 843 2.24 -3.96 69.07
N SER A 844 1.94 -4.69 70.16
CA SER A 844 1.38 -6.06 70.14
C SER A 844 0.00 -6.22 69.46
N LYS A 845 -0.66 -5.14 69.03
CA LYS A 845 -1.92 -5.14 68.27
C LYS A 845 -1.80 -4.54 66.86
N VAL A 846 -0.64 -4.01 66.49
CA VAL A 846 -0.47 -3.19 65.26
C VAL A 846 0.75 -3.63 64.42
N GLY A 847 1.76 -4.27 65.02
CA GLY A 847 3.00 -4.69 64.34
C GLY A 847 4.19 -3.79 64.67
N SER A 848 5.23 -3.84 63.84
CA SER A 848 6.32 -2.88 63.80
C SER A 848 5.85 -1.57 63.14
N ILE A 849 6.18 -0.44 63.77
CA ILE A 849 6.00 0.90 63.21
C ILE A 849 7.37 1.57 63.18
N ALA A 850 7.81 2.00 62.00
CA ALA A 850 9.06 2.72 61.83
C ALA A 850 8.88 4.20 62.17
N GLY A 851 9.71 4.71 63.07
CA GLY A 851 9.92 6.14 63.28
C GLY A 851 10.94 6.64 62.25
N CYS A 852 10.46 7.31 61.22
CA CYS A 852 11.24 7.69 60.04
C CYS A 852 11.45 9.20 59.97
N TYR A 853 12.63 9.61 59.51
CA TYR A 853 12.94 10.99 59.13
C TYR A 853 13.02 11.07 57.60
N VAL A 854 12.18 11.89 56.96
CA VAL A 854 12.22 12.08 55.50
C VAL A 854 13.45 12.91 55.16
N THR A 855 14.45 12.29 54.52
CA THR A 855 15.72 12.92 54.16
C THR A 855 15.59 13.77 52.90
N ASP A 856 14.85 13.28 51.90
CA ASP A 856 14.62 13.95 50.62
C ASP A 856 13.22 13.64 50.05
N GLY A 857 12.71 14.53 49.19
CA GLY A 857 11.45 14.38 48.50
C GLY A 857 10.20 14.41 49.40
N VAL A 858 9.21 13.57 49.06
CA VAL A 858 7.91 13.47 49.74
C VAL A 858 7.46 12.01 49.83
N VAL A 859 7.23 11.53 51.05
CA VAL A 859 6.56 10.26 51.33
C VAL A 859 5.06 10.44 51.19
N GLN A 860 4.44 9.77 50.22
CA GLN A 860 2.97 9.72 50.05
C GLN A 860 2.41 8.39 50.59
N ARG A 861 1.20 8.41 51.18
CA ARG A 861 0.57 7.21 51.73
C ARG A 861 0.31 6.12 50.68
N ASP A 862 -0.03 6.52 49.45
CA ASP A 862 -0.42 5.59 48.39
C ASP A 862 0.77 5.14 47.50
N ALA A 863 2.01 5.47 47.90
CA ALA A 863 3.23 5.08 47.22
C ALA A 863 3.60 3.60 47.45
N LEU A 864 4.46 3.08 46.57
CA LEU A 864 5.21 1.84 46.79
C LEU A 864 6.52 2.17 47.53
N ILE A 865 6.99 1.22 48.33
CA ILE A 865 8.21 1.31 49.12
C ILE A 865 9.12 0.15 48.80
N ARG A 866 10.40 0.48 48.59
CA ARG A 866 11.54 -0.43 48.61
C ARG A 866 12.31 -0.22 49.92
N VAL A 867 12.66 -1.31 50.58
CA VAL A 867 13.45 -1.30 51.82
C VAL A 867 14.90 -1.64 51.47
N THR A 868 15.83 -0.73 51.74
CA THR A 868 17.27 -0.93 51.54
C THR A 868 18.03 -0.87 52.87
N ARG A 869 19.10 -1.67 52.99
CA ARG A 869 19.91 -1.81 54.20
C ARG A 869 21.38 -2.00 53.78
N GLY A 870 22.18 -0.95 53.90
CA GLY A 870 23.57 -0.94 53.41
C GLY A 870 23.63 -1.18 51.89
N ASP A 871 22.89 -0.37 51.14
CA ASP A 871 22.75 -0.38 49.67
C ASP A 871 22.18 -1.68 49.05
N ILE A 872 21.92 -2.72 49.85
CA ILE A 872 21.24 -3.95 49.42
C ILE A 872 19.73 -3.78 49.58
N VAL A 873 18.99 -4.11 48.51
CA VAL A 873 17.52 -4.19 48.52
C VAL A 873 17.07 -5.46 49.24
N ILE A 874 16.26 -5.31 50.29
CA ILE A 874 15.67 -6.44 51.03
C ILE A 874 14.29 -6.79 50.47
N GLU A 875 13.44 -5.79 50.28
CA GLU A 875 12.02 -5.96 49.97
C GLU A 875 11.57 -4.88 48.97
N ASN A 876 10.70 -5.25 48.02
CA ASN A 876 10.21 -4.39 46.93
C ASN A 876 8.68 -4.29 46.93
N ASP A 877 8.15 -3.26 46.26
CA ASP A 877 6.73 -3.11 45.88
C ASP A 877 5.71 -3.24 47.03
N ARG A 878 6.11 -2.90 48.27
CA ARG A 878 5.21 -2.87 49.43
C ARG A 878 4.48 -1.53 49.54
N ARG A 879 3.24 -1.55 50.04
CA ARG A 879 2.44 -0.34 50.30
C ARG A 879 2.48 0.05 51.78
N LEU A 880 2.16 1.31 52.09
CA LEU A 880 1.96 1.75 53.47
C LEU A 880 0.55 1.39 53.95
N ALA A 881 0.46 0.60 55.03
CA ALA A 881 -0.80 0.41 55.75
C ALA A 881 -1.24 1.71 56.45
N GLN A 882 -0.28 2.45 57.04
CA GLN A 882 -0.53 3.71 57.72
C GLN A 882 0.67 4.65 57.66
N LEU A 883 0.38 5.93 57.40
CA LEU A 883 1.33 7.05 57.47
C LEU A 883 0.79 8.06 58.49
N LYS A 884 1.56 8.37 59.52
CA LYS A 884 1.15 9.24 60.63
C LYS A 884 2.21 10.28 60.96
N ARG A 885 1.77 11.46 61.43
CA ARG A 885 2.64 12.48 62.00
C ARG A 885 2.12 12.82 63.40
N PHE A 886 2.92 12.51 64.42
CA PHE A 886 2.53 12.50 65.84
C PHE A 886 1.29 11.64 66.12
N LYS A 887 0.08 12.23 66.09
CA LYS A 887 -1.20 11.55 66.34
C LYS A 887 -2.10 11.46 65.11
N ASP A 888 -1.83 12.26 64.09
CA ASP A 888 -2.73 12.49 62.95
C ASP A 888 -2.32 11.65 61.74
N ASP A 889 -3.30 11.04 61.06
CA ASP A 889 -3.08 10.34 59.79
C ASP A 889 -2.71 11.34 58.68
N ALA A 890 -1.52 11.19 58.10
CA ALA A 890 -0.98 12.08 57.07
C ALA A 890 -1.19 11.49 55.66
N LYS A 891 -1.48 12.35 54.69
CA LYS A 891 -1.54 11.98 53.26
C LYS A 891 -0.16 12.02 52.59
N GLU A 892 0.60 13.05 52.92
CA GLU A 892 1.98 13.26 52.49
C GLU A 892 2.84 13.77 53.66
N VAL A 893 4.13 13.44 53.64
CA VAL A 893 5.16 13.97 54.55
C VAL A 893 6.37 14.38 53.71
N ARG A 894 6.72 15.66 53.75
CA ARG A 894 7.82 16.26 52.97
C ARG A 894 9.16 16.15 53.72
N ALA A 895 10.26 16.29 52.99
CA ALA A 895 11.63 16.31 53.52
C ALA A 895 11.81 17.21 54.76
N ASN A 896 12.74 16.80 55.62
CA ASN A 896 13.03 17.39 56.93
C ASN A 896 11.86 17.36 57.93
N MET A 897 11.01 16.32 57.85
CA MET A 897 10.00 16.02 58.87
C MET A 897 10.03 14.56 59.31
N GLU A 898 9.62 14.35 60.56
CA GLU A 898 9.48 13.03 61.17
C GLU A 898 8.05 12.48 60.98
N CYS A 899 7.95 11.17 60.77
CA CYS A 899 6.69 10.45 60.61
C CYS A 899 6.77 9.01 61.12
N GLY A 900 5.62 8.47 61.54
CA GLY A 900 5.44 7.05 61.81
C GLY A 900 4.92 6.35 60.55
N MET A 901 5.67 5.39 60.05
CA MET A 901 5.35 4.60 58.85
C MET A 901 5.10 3.14 59.26
N LYS A 902 3.96 2.59 58.86
CA LYS A 902 3.72 1.14 58.89
C LYS A 902 3.63 0.61 57.47
N ILE A 903 4.55 -0.30 57.12
CA ILE A 903 4.54 -1.07 55.88
C ILE A 903 3.50 -2.21 55.99
N ASP A 904 2.81 -2.52 54.90
CA ASP A 904 1.84 -3.62 54.88
C ASP A 904 2.52 -4.98 54.66
N GLY A 905 2.19 -5.95 55.51
CA GLY A 905 2.73 -7.31 55.46
C GLY A 905 4.24 -7.48 55.73
N TYR A 906 4.95 -6.48 56.27
CA TYR A 906 6.39 -6.54 56.55
C TYR A 906 6.75 -5.94 57.92
N ASP A 907 7.38 -6.75 58.79
CA ASP A 907 7.69 -6.38 60.19
C ASP A 907 9.20 -6.37 60.56
N ASP A 908 10.12 -6.88 59.71
CA ASP A 908 11.59 -6.84 59.95
C ASP A 908 12.24 -5.51 59.51
N ILE A 909 11.66 -4.41 59.99
CA ILE A 909 12.27 -3.08 59.89
C ILE A 909 13.28 -2.95 61.04
N LYS A 910 14.47 -2.41 60.74
CA LYS A 910 15.56 -2.13 61.69
C LYS A 910 15.97 -0.65 61.63
N THR A 911 16.57 -0.16 62.71
CA THR A 911 17.21 1.17 62.72
C THR A 911 18.37 1.19 61.73
N GLY A 912 18.45 2.25 60.91
CA GLY A 912 19.42 2.39 59.82
C GLY A 912 18.95 1.83 58.47
N ASP A 913 17.72 1.31 58.37
CA ASP A 913 17.10 0.99 57.09
C ASP A 913 16.68 2.28 56.37
N ILE A 914 16.77 2.30 55.04
CA ILE A 914 16.28 3.39 54.18
C ILE A 914 15.04 2.90 53.45
N LEU A 915 14.00 3.75 53.45
CA LEU A 915 12.74 3.52 52.74
C LEU A 915 12.70 4.44 51.51
N GLU A 916 12.97 3.86 50.34
CA GLU A 916 12.80 4.52 49.06
C GLU A 916 11.33 4.45 48.65
N CYS A 917 10.67 5.61 48.60
CA CYS A 917 9.26 5.72 48.22
C CYS A 917 9.18 6.10 46.74
N TYR A 918 8.50 5.28 45.94
CA TYR A 918 8.34 5.48 44.50
C TYR A 918 6.90 5.22 44.04
N LYS A 919 6.60 5.68 42.84
CA LYS A 919 5.34 5.43 42.15
C LYS A 919 5.63 4.83 40.77
N GLN A 920 4.86 3.82 40.38
CA GLN A 920 4.83 3.37 38.99
C GLN A 920 3.99 4.35 38.19
N VAL A 921 4.56 4.91 37.12
CA VAL A 921 3.91 5.85 36.20
C VAL A 921 3.90 5.21 34.81
N GLU A 922 2.69 5.02 34.28
CA GLU A 922 2.46 4.58 32.91
C GLU A 922 2.85 5.71 31.93
N ILE A 923 4.00 5.57 31.28
CA ILE A 923 4.43 6.47 30.21
C ILE A 923 4.02 5.85 28.88
N LYS A 924 3.12 6.52 28.14
CA LYS A 924 2.77 6.09 26.79
C LYS A 924 4.01 6.08 25.90
N ARG A 925 4.31 4.92 25.32
CA ARG A 925 5.37 4.78 24.32
C ARG A 925 5.00 5.51 23.03
N LYS A 926 6.00 5.73 22.21
CA LYS A 926 5.90 6.15 20.81
C LYS A 926 6.66 5.17 19.94
N LEU A 927 6.31 5.10 18.66
CA LEU A 927 7.16 4.54 17.61
C LEU A 927 8.22 5.59 17.20
#